data_AF-A0A9N8HRF4-F1
#
_entry.id   AF-A0A9N8HRF4-F1
#
_cell.length_a   1.000
_cell.length_b   1.000
_cell.length_c   1.000
_cell.angle_alpha   90.00
_cell.angle_beta   90.00
_cell.angle_gamma   90.00
#
_symmetry.space_group_name_H-M   'P 1'
#
loop_
_entity.id
_entity.type
_entity.pdbx_description
1 polymer ?
#
loop_
_entity_poly.entity_id
_entity_poly.type
_entity_poly.pdbx_seq_one_letter_code
_entity_poly.pdbx_strand_id
1 'polypeptide(L)'
;MKISSATSTTLLVLLFFLLAVSVAEAQQEACESLISGSISVAGASAVERLATAWVDAYTETCGDVIDPPNVVIEAGGSSDGASRACGTSLSSDPIDIGGMTRPLTSGEATTENGFEFDCARSTRRLLQVEVASEGIAAATSIEGSAATCIKILDGLTLDQLRWIFSSYTDQQLMESGWDANSVPYSDNDPNTHLWSEINNLCPEEEIKIAFPEKGALLFKELIFRGVDEAFAIHRDNATLISAQSNQDLRDYILENDSAITYFELAHVIAEVDQELVSLVPIQEDGHAIKPGAASFDSGTYPLARRIYMNLFHDDASLEATRALMEFGFSSHGDQATKSVGFWPIDRWEKVLMATRIQSRSGIPIGEIEDYCNEGVEEETITIAGSSTVFPVAQIWSEIYRIGCPQVSFVVDGGGSSVGAGRVCGNPEHGTPVDIGDMSRQWKDKEAEVVNGHLYNCKEPGGTSRSVIQVDVAIDGLTVAVKEGGTAWKCIQTLGALTVDQLRWIYSDYNDAQLEETGWDPSSLKNSDRNSQTHLWSELDERCPRVEIRIAGADDLSGTYEYFLETVLVDHDNGETFDLNRPGFGYENSAVDEDLVAYVQQFAESISYFGYSYYFANRDAVSAVAITNIQGEAVFPDPTSIGDGTYNPLARRIYMNLFNNGERLAHTAPFVTFGLRTPSLVEATGYVALPSRDAENMIDRMDSPGSLESTSDGAPNAKDGCIFTVLVPWICVWLIARDHQ
;
A
#
# COMPACT_ATOMS: atom_id res chain seq x y z
N MET A 1 2.70 -1.51 -51.82
CA MET A 1 1.30 -1.98 -51.70
C MET A 1 0.44 -0.79 -51.28
N LYS A 2 -0.59 -0.43 -52.06
CA LYS A 2 -1.59 0.57 -51.67
C LYS A 2 -2.51 -0.06 -50.63
N ILE A 3 -2.35 0.30 -49.35
CA ILE A 3 -3.34 -0.04 -48.33
C ILE A 3 -4.55 0.87 -48.60
N SER A 4 -5.70 0.26 -48.88
CA SER A 4 -6.92 1.00 -49.21
C SER A 4 -7.41 1.78 -47.99
N SER A 5 -7.94 2.98 -48.20
CA SER A 5 -8.52 3.83 -47.16
C SER A 5 -9.68 3.18 -46.38
N ALA A 6 -10.23 2.06 -46.87
CA ALA A 6 -11.32 1.34 -46.23
C ALA A 6 -10.89 0.54 -44.99
N THR A 7 -9.64 0.06 -44.91
CA THR A 7 -9.18 -0.73 -43.74
C THR A 7 -8.84 0.14 -42.54
N SER A 8 -8.45 1.41 -42.76
CA SER A 8 -8.16 2.35 -41.68
C SER A 8 -9.43 2.83 -40.98
N THR A 9 -10.54 3.03 -41.71
CA THR A 9 -11.82 3.44 -41.12
C THR A 9 -12.46 2.29 -40.33
N THR A 10 -12.40 1.05 -40.82
CA THR A 10 -12.92 -0.10 -40.09
C THR A 10 -12.13 -0.37 -38.81
N LEU A 11 -10.80 -0.21 -38.83
CA LEU A 11 -9.96 -0.35 -37.64
C LEU A 11 -10.23 0.75 -36.61
N LEU A 12 -10.42 2.00 -37.07
CA LEU A 12 -10.80 3.12 -36.19
C LEU A 12 -12.18 2.90 -35.56
N VAL A 13 -13.15 2.41 -36.35
CA VAL A 13 -14.50 2.09 -35.88
C VAL A 13 -14.47 0.92 -34.90
N LEU A 14 -13.65 -0.10 -35.12
CA LEU A 14 -13.46 -1.21 -34.19
C LEU A 14 -12.80 -0.75 -32.89
N LEU A 15 -11.79 0.11 -32.96
CA LEU A 15 -11.15 0.71 -31.78
C LEU A 15 -12.15 1.55 -30.99
N PHE A 16 -12.94 2.40 -31.69
CA PHE A 16 -14.01 3.18 -31.06
C PHE A 16 -15.08 2.29 -30.45
N PHE A 17 -15.41 1.16 -31.08
CA PHE A 17 -16.38 0.20 -30.52
C PHE A 17 -15.82 -0.52 -29.30
N LEU A 18 -14.55 -0.92 -29.32
CA LEU A 18 -13.89 -1.57 -28.19
C LEU A 18 -13.69 -0.61 -27.02
N LEU A 19 -13.31 0.64 -27.30
CA LEU A 19 -13.28 1.73 -26.32
C LEU A 19 -14.68 2.05 -25.77
N ALA A 20 -15.71 2.08 -26.61
CA ALA A 20 -17.07 2.30 -26.16
C ALA A 20 -17.61 1.14 -25.32
N VAL A 21 -17.23 -0.10 -25.63
CA VAL A 21 -17.58 -1.29 -24.85
C VAL A 21 -16.82 -1.29 -23.52
N SER A 22 -15.52 -0.98 -23.50
CA SER A 22 -14.75 -0.92 -22.25
C SER A 22 -15.20 0.22 -21.34
N VAL A 23 -15.56 1.38 -21.90
CA VAL A 23 -16.16 2.49 -21.15
C VAL A 23 -17.53 2.10 -20.61
N ALA A 24 -18.36 1.41 -21.39
CA ALA A 24 -19.66 0.95 -20.93
C ALA A 24 -19.57 -0.14 -19.84
N GLU A 25 -18.60 -1.06 -19.94
CA GLU A 25 -18.35 -2.08 -18.91
C GLU A 25 -17.83 -1.46 -17.61
N ALA A 26 -16.88 -0.51 -17.67
CA ALA A 26 -16.38 0.22 -16.50
C ALA A 26 -17.46 1.12 -15.86
N GLN A 27 -18.32 1.74 -16.68
CA GLN A 27 -19.47 2.53 -16.22
C GLN A 27 -20.53 1.63 -15.57
N GLN A 28 -20.73 0.42 -16.09
CA GLN A 28 -21.69 -0.52 -15.53
C GLN A 28 -21.22 -1.08 -14.17
N GLU A 29 -19.92 -1.33 -14.00
CA GLU A 29 -19.30 -1.77 -12.74
C GLU A 29 -19.37 -0.68 -11.65
N ALA A 30 -19.14 0.60 -12.01
CA ALA A 30 -19.22 1.73 -11.08
C ALA A 30 -20.66 2.06 -10.61
N CYS A 31 -21.67 1.64 -11.37
CA CYS A 31 -23.09 1.94 -11.11
C CYS A 31 -23.90 0.69 -10.68
N GLU A 32 -23.24 -0.40 -10.25
CA GLU A 32 -23.92 -1.63 -9.83
C GLU A 32 -24.80 -1.45 -8.59
N SER A 33 -24.39 -0.60 -7.64
CA SER A 33 -25.19 -0.25 -6.46
C SER A 33 -25.90 1.08 -6.62
N LEU A 34 -27.24 1.01 -6.60
CA LEU A 34 -28.11 2.16 -6.72
C LEU A 34 -28.20 2.89 -5.40
N ILE A 35 -27.79 4.16 -5.37
CA ILE A 35 -28.09 5.05 -4.24
C ILE A 35 -29.61 5.33 -4.25
N SER A 36 -30.36 4.55 -3.48
CA SER A 36 -31.82 4.65 -3.41
C SER A 36 -32.27 5.45 -2.19
N GLY A 37 -33.34 6.24 -2.36
CA GLY A 37 -33.90 7.04 -1.27
C GLY A 37 -33.26 8.42 -1.10
N SER A 38 -33.38 8.99 0.09
CA SER A 38 -32.78 10.28 0.46
C SER A 38 -31.70 10.03 1.50
N ILE A 39 -30.51 10.57 1.30
CA ILE A 39 -29.42 10.52 2.28
C ILE A 39 -29.19 11.94 2.81
N SER A 40 -29.08 12.06 4.12
CA SER A 40 -28.73 13.31 4.80
C SER A 40 -27.34 13.20 5.41
N VAL A 41 -26.46 14.12 5.03
CA VAL A 41 -25.07 14.21 5.48
C VAL A 41 -24.86 15.56 6.15
N ALA A 42 -24.28 15.56 7.35
CA ALA A 42 -23.85 16.81 7.97
C ALA A 42 -22.66 16.60 8.91
N GLY A 43 -21.88 17.66 9.10
CA GLY A 43 -20.74 17.62 10.01
C GLY A 43 -19.60 18.50 9.54
N ALA A 44 -18.36 18.07 9.78
CA ALA A 44 -17.18 18.85 9.42
C ALA A 44 -17.17 19.26 7.94
N SER A 45 -16.75 20.51 7.67
CA SER A 45 -16.62 21.05 6.30
C SER A 45 -15.71 20.22 5.38
N ALA A 46 -14.76 19.47 5.94
CA ALA A 46 -13.95 18.51 5.19
C ALA A 46 -14.81 17.38 4.59
N VAL A 47 -15.76 16.85 5.37
CA VAL A 47 -16.68 15.79 4.89
C VAL A 47 -17.70 16.35 3.91
N GLU A 48 -18.15 17.60 4.08
CA GLU A 48 -19.00 18.28 3.09
C GLU A 48 -18.31 18.31 1.71
N ARG A 49 -17.04 18.74 1.64
CA ARG A 49 -16.29 18.77 0.37
C ARG A 49 -16.17 17.38 -0.25
N LEU A 50 -15.79 16.39 0.57
CA LEU A 50 -15.60 15.01 0.12
C LEU A 50 -16.90 14.37 -0.37
N ALA A 51 -17.96 14.44 0.42
CA ALA A 51 -19.26 13.87 0.06
C ALA A 51 -19.87 14.55 -1.17
N THR A 52 -19.68 15.87 -1.32
CA THR A 52 -20.11 16.60 -2.52
C THR A 52 -19.37 16.09 -3.76
N ALA A 53 -18.04 15.93 -3.67
CA ALA A 53 -17.25 15.40 -4.79
C ALA A 53 -17.70 13.99 -5.20
N TRP A 54 -17.99 13.11 -4.23
CA TRP A 54 -18.50 11.78 -4.52
C TRP A 54 -19.87 11.81 -5.20
N VAL A 55 -20.79 12.66 -4.74
CA VAL A 55 -22.13 12.79 -5.33
C VAL A 55 -22.06 13.38 -6.75
N ASP A 56 -21.21 14.38 -6.97
CA ASP A 56 -21.00 14.98 -8.28
C ASP A 56 -20.41 13.96 -9.26
N ALA A 57 -19.37 13.23 -8.84
CA ALA A 57 -18.75 12.18 -9.64
C ALA A 57 -19.72 11.00 -9.92
N TYR A 58 -20.54 10.62 -8.94
CA TYR A 58 -21.59 9.62 -9.14
C TYR A 58 -22.60 10.09 -10.18
N THR A 59 -23.04 11.35 -10.09
CA THR A 59 -24.01 11.93 -11.01
C THR A 59 -23.44 12.03 -12.43
N GLU A 60 -22.17 12.40 -12.57
CA GLU A 60 -21.48 12.43 -13.87
C GLU A 60 -21.31 11.03 -14.47
N THR A 61 -20.96 10.04 -13.64
CA THR A 61 -20.68 8.66 -14.08
C THR A 61 -21.97 7.89 -14.37
N CYS A 62 -23.00 8.04 -13.54
CA CYS A 62 -24.21 7.21 -13.55
C CYS A 62 -25.49 7.93 -14.01
N GLY A 63 -25.47 9.26 -14.19
CA GLY A 63 -26.66 10.08 -14.43
C GLY A 63 -27.36 9.86 -15.78
N ASP A 64 -26.67 9.26 -16.77
CA ASP A 64 -27.28 8.85 -18.04
C ASP A 64 -28.01 7.50 -17.95
N VAL A 65 -27.79 6.75 -16.86
CA VAL A 65 -28.31 5.40 -16.63
C VAL A 65 -29.42 5.42 -15.57
N ILE A 66 -29.33 6.29 -14.57
CA ILE A 66 -30.14 6.29 -13.34
C ILE A 66 -30.50 7.73 -12.94
N ASP A 67 -31.65 7.94 -12.29
CA ASP A 67 -32.01 9.24 -11.69
C ASP A 67 -30.96 9.66 -10.61
N PRO A 68 -30.56 10.95 -10.55
CA PRO A 68 -29.56 11.40 -9.59
C PRO A 68 -30.00 11.16 -8.15
N PRO A 69 -29.07 10.77 -7.26
CA PRO A 69 -29.40 10.45 -5.88
C PRO A 69 -29.83 11.70 -5.12
N ASN A 70 -30.82 11.57 -4.23
CA ASN A 70 -31.25 12.67 -3.37
C ASN A 70 -30.36 12.74 -2.12
N VAL A 71 -29.16 13.28 -2.27
CA VAL A 71 -28.22 13.50 -1.14
C VAL A 71 -28.26 14.96 -0.71
N VAL A 72 -28.64 15.22 0.54
CA VAL A 72 -28.66 16.54 1.16
C VAL A 72 -27.43 16.65 2.05
N ILE A 73 -26.55 17.62 1.76
CA ILE A 73 -25.29 17.82 2.46
C ILE A 73 -25.34 19.19 3.17
N GLU A 74 -25.02 19.21 4.46
CA GLU A 74 -25.00 20.42 5.28
C GLU A 74 -23.65 20.61 6.01
N ALA A 75 -23.09 21.81 5.86
CA ALA A 75 -21.89 22.23 6.56
C ALA A 75 -22.11 22.42 8.07
N GLY A 76 -21.14 22.02 8.87
CA GLY A 76 -21.12 22.19 10.32
C GLY A 76 -19.73 21.91 10.91
N GLY A 77 -19.71 21.35 12.12
CA GLY A 77 -18.48 20.87 12.76
C GLY A 77 -18.62 19.41 13.19
N SER A 78 -17.49 18.75 13.52
CA SER A 78 -17.49 17.33 13.94
C SER A 78 -18.46 17.05 15.08
N SER A 79 -18.58 17.95 16.07
CA SER A 79 -19.55 17.80 17.17
C SER A 79 -21.01 18.00 16.75
N ASP A 80 -21.29 18.85 15.74
CA ASP A 80 -22.64 18.96 15.19
C ASP A 80 -23.01 17.67 14.46
N GLY A 81 -22.12 17.17 13.58
CA GLY A 81 -22.26 15.89 12.90
C GLY A 81 -22.49 14.73 13.89
N ALA A 82 -21.71 14.66 14.96
CA ALA A 82 -21.88 13.67 16.02
C ALA A 82 -23.25 13.78 16.69
N SER A 83 -23.64 14.99 17.09
CA SER A 83 -24.91 15.21 17.79
C SER A 83 -26.12 14.86 16.93
N ARG A 84 -26.07 15.16 15.62
CA ARG A 84 -27.15 14.89 14.67
C ARG A 84 -27.21 13.42 14.25
N ALA A 85 -26.07 12.78 14.00
CA ALA A 85 -26.02 11.34 13.74
C ALA A 85 -26.53 10.55 14.96
N CYS A 86 -26.20 10.99 16.17
CA CYS A 86 -26.75 10.44 17.41
C CYS A 86 -28.21 10.87 17.72
N GLY A 87 -28.82 11.75 16.93
CA GLY A 87 -30.18 12.26 17.17
C GLY A 87 -30.34 13.01 18.49
N THR A 88 -29.27 13.62 18.99
CA THR A 88 -29.22 14.37 20.26
C THR A 88 -29.21 15.89 20.06
N SER A 89 -29.10 16.36 18.82
CA SER A 89 -29.22 17.79 18.51
C SER A 89 -30.59 18.32 18.92
N LEU A 90 -30.61 19.50 19.56
CA LEU A 90 -31.85 20.17 20.00
C LEU A 90 -32.40 21.13 18.94
N SER A 91 -31.61 21.45 17.92
CA SER A 91 -31.90 22.50 16.94
C SER A 91 -31.99 22.01 15.50
N SER A 92 -31.57 20.78 15.23
CA SER A 92 -31.46 20.23 13.88
C SER A 92 -31.98 18.80 13.85
N ASP A 93 -32.52 18.39 12.70
CA ASP A 93 -33.04 17.04 12.52
C ASP A 93 -31.89 16.00 12.54
N PRO A 94 -32.19 14.76 12.97
CA PRO A 94 -31.26 13.64 12.85
C PRO A 94 -30.90 13.37 11.39
N ILE A 95 -29.69 12.85 11.18
CA ILE A 95 -29.12 12.59 9.85
C ILE A 95 -28.67 11.14 9.69
N ASP A 96 -28.40 10.74 8.46
CA ASP A 96 -27.93 9.39 8.12
C ASP A 96 -26.41 9.27 8.25
N ILE A 97 -25.67 10.34 7.92
CA ILE A 97 -24.20 10.37 7.98
C ILE A 97 -23.70 11.59 8.77
N GLY A 98 -23.02 11.33 9.89
CA GLY A 98 -22.29 12.33 10.66
C GLY A 98 -20.82 12.44 10.24
N GLY A 99 -20.44 13.54 9.59
CA GLY A 99 -19.08 13.79 9.12
C GLY A 99 -18.14 14.35 10.20
N MET A 100 -16.96 13.76 10.37
CA MET A 100 -15.98 14.17 11.39
C MET A 100 -14.54 14.14 10.87
N THR A 101 -13.71 15.00 11.44
CA THR A 101 -12.24 15.05 11.24
C THR A 101 -11.45 14.45 12.40
N ARG A 102 -12.16 13.72 13.28
CA ARG A 102 -11.64 13.02 14.45
C ARG A 102 -12.58 11.87 14.81
N PRO A 103 -12.11 10.87 15.57
CA PRO A 103 -12.98 9.87 16.16
C PRO A 103 -14.06 10.48 17.08
N LEU A 104 -15.13 9.72 17.27
CA LEU A 104 -16.15 9.96 18.28
C LEU A 104 -15.51 10.03 19.68
N THR A 105 -15.85 11.05 20.46
CA THR A 105 -15.42 11.13 21.85
C THR A 105 -16.30 10.29 22.76
N SER A 106 -15.78 9.88 23.93
CA SER A 106 -16.54 9.15 24.96
C SER A 106 -17.78 9.91 25.49
N GLY A 107 -17.83 11.24 25.31
CA GLY A 107 -19.01 12.04 25.65
C GLY A 107 -20.10 12.03 24.57
N GLU A 108 -19.75 11.66 23.34
CA GLU A 108 -20.66 11.56 22.19
C GLU A 108 -21.19 10.13 22.06
N ALA A 109 -20.30 9.12 22.09
CA ALA A 109 -20.66 7.72 22.01
C ALA A 109 -19.61 6.80 22.66
N THR A 110 -20.01 5.58 23.01
CA THR A 110 -19.12 4.53 23.54
C THR A 110 -19.04 3.38 22.56
N THR A 111 -17.86 2.81 22.37
CA THR A 111 -17.65 1.73 21.39
C THR A 111 -17.92 0.35 21.98
N GLU A 112 -18.51 -0.55 21.18
CA GLU A 112 -18.70 -1.98 21.53
C GLU A 112 -17.49 -2.83 21.08
N ASN A 113 -16.99 -2.59 19.86
CA ASN A 113 -15.98 -3.43 19.18
C ASN A 113 -14.95 -2.61 18.36
N GLY A 114 -14.81 -1.31 18.64
CA GLY A 114 -13.85 -0.41 18.00
C GLY A 114 -14.40 0.39 16.80
N PHE A 115 -15.54 -0.01 16.23
CA PHE A 115 -16.12 0.67 15.06
C PHE A 115 -17.66 0.79 15.11
N GLU A 116 -18.34 -0.02 15.91
CA GLU A 116 -19.74 0.22 16.31
C GLU A 116 -19.79 1.02 17.62
N PHE A 117 -20.70 1.99 17.64
CA PHE A 117 -20.80 2.97 18.71
C PHE A 117 -22.25 3.15 19.18
N ASP A 118 -22.46 2.99 20.49
CA ASP A 118 -23.68 3.38 21.17
C ASP A 118 -23.64 4.85 21.54
N CYS A 119 -24.60 5.64 21.05
CA CYS A 119 -24.69 7.05 21.38
C CYS A 119 -24.97 7.28 22.87
N ALA A 120 -24.19 8.16 23.51
CA ALA A 120 -24.20 8.32 24.97
C ALA A 120 -25.54 8.84 25.55
N ARG A 121 -26.38 9.47 24.72
CA ARG A 121 -27.64 10.13 25.15
C ARG A 121 -28.84 9.78 24.27
N SER A 122 -28.75 8.73 23.48
CA SER A 122 -29.88 8.22 22.68
C SER A 122 -29.77 6.70 22.53
N THR A 123 -30.76 6.08 21.91
CA THR A 123 -30.72 4.65 21.58
C THR A 123 -30.18 4.39 20.18
N ARG A 124 -29.60 5.41 19.52
CA ARG A 124 -29.05 5.27 18.17
C ARG A 124 -27.68 4.62 18.26
N ARG A 125 -27.40 3.76 17.28
CA ARG A 125 -26.09 3.16 17.07
C ARG A 125 -25.49 3.72 15.80
N LEU A 126 -24.18 3.90 15.80
CA LEU A 126 -23.42 4.42 14.68
C LEU A 126 -22.36 3.41 14.27
N LEU A 127 -22.11 3.34 12.96
CA LEU A 127 -20.96 2.67 12.39
C LEU A 127 -19.95 3.74 11.96
N GLN A 128 -18.77 3.74 12.55
CA GLN A 128 -17.71 4.68 12.19
C GLN A 128 -16.86 4.10 11.05
N VAL A 129 -16.79 4.85 9.95
CA VAL A 129 -16.06 4.48 8.74
C VAL A 129 -15.01 5.54 8.46
N GLU A 130 -13.76 5.11 8.25
CA GLU A 130 -12.70 5.98 7.74
C GLU A 130 -12.82 6.07 6.22
N VAL A 131 -12.77 7.27 5.64
CA VAL A 131 -13.10 7.43 4.21
C VAL A 131 -12.00 8.07 3.37
N ALA A 132 -11.13 8.85 4.00
CA ALA A 132 -10.01 9.53 3.35
C ALA A 132 -9.03 10.05 4.41
N SER A 133 -7.86 10.49 3.96
CA SER A 133 -6.93 11.31 4.71
C SER A 133 -6.89 12.74 4.16
N GLU A 134 -6.78 13.71 5.05
CA GLU A 134 -6.55 15.12 4.72
C GLU A 134 -5.19 15.51 5.31
N GLY A 135 -4.31 16.13 4.53
CA GLY A 135 -2.97 16.49 5.00
C GLY A 135 -2.38 17.69 4.30
N ILE A 136 -1.25 18.14 4.84
CA ILE A 136 -0.43 19.23 4.30
C ILE A 136 1.03 18.84 4.31
N ALA A 137 1.80 19.24 3.31
CA ALA A 137 3.25 19.04 3.28
C ALA A 137 3.97 20.38 3.25
N ALA A 138 4.92 20.57 4.17
CA ALA A 138 5.86 21.68 4.09
C ALA A 138 6.80 21.48 2.89
N ALA A 139 7.24 22.57 2.27
CA ALA A 139 8.00 22.52 1.02
C ALA A 139 8.96 23.70 0.88
N THR A 140 10.08 23.44 0.21
CA THR A 140 11.13 24.40 -0.13
C THR A 140 11.55 24.19 -1.60
N SER A 141 12.34 25.08 -2.18
CA SER A 141 13.05 24.75 -3.43
C SER A 141 14.01 23.57 -3.21
N ILE A 142 14.38 22.84 -4.26
CA ILE A 142 15.43 21.79 -4.17
C ILE A 142 16.84 22.36 -3.89
N GLU A 143 17.02 23.66 -4.12
CA GLU A 143 18.25 24.42 -3.93
C GLU A 143 18.01 25.65 -3.04
N GLY A 144 19.09 26.32 -2.61
CA GLY A 144 19.04 27.50 -1.76
C GLY A 144 19.28 27.22 -0.27
N SER A 145 19.19 28.29 0.53
CA SER A 145 19.49 28.29 1.97
C SER A 145 18.53 27.42 2.78
N ALA A 146 17.23 27.47 2.48
CA ALA A 146 16.23 26.62 3.11
C ALA A 146 16.51 25.14 2.81
N ALA A 147 16.68 24.78 1.53
CA ALA A 147 17.01 23.41 1.11
C ALA A 147 18.29 22.88 1.77
N THR A 148 19.31 23.75 1.91
CA THR A 148 20.56 23.42 2.60
C THR A 148 20.32 23.11 4.08
N CYS A 149 19.52 23.93 4.76
CA CYS A 149 19.22 23.70 6.17
C CYS A 149 18.36 22.44 6.38
N ILE A 150 17.34 22.20 5.53
CA ILE A 150 16.53 20.97 5.61
C ILE A 150 17.40 19.71 5.47
N LYS A 151 18.41 19.71 4.58
CA LYS A 151 19.37 18.61 4.44
C LYS A 151 20.26 18.41 5.68
N ILE A 152 20.59 19.47 6.40
CA ILE A 152 21.36 19.41 7.66
C ILE A 152 20.50 18.81 8.78
N LEU A 153 19.23 19.20 8.83
CA LEU A 153 18.29 18.80 9.87
C LEU A 153 17.66 17.42 9.62
N ASP A 154 17.74 16.93 8.38
CA ASP A 154 17.06 15.71 7.91
C ASP A 154 15.52 15.81 8.06
N GLY A 155 14.96 17.02 7.97
CA GLY A 155 13.54 17.31 8.21
C GLY A 155 13.31 18.31 9.33
N LEU A 156 12.04 18.59 9.65
CA LEU A 156 11.65 19.52 10.72
C LEU A 156 10.74 18.84 11.74
N THR A 157 10.85 19.23 13.00
CA THR A 157 9.86 18.84 14.02
C THR A 157 8.59 19.71 13.92
N LEU A 158 7.49 19.23 14.51
CA LEU A 158 6.26 20.04 14.62
C LEU A 158 6.48 21.34 15.39
N ASP A 159 7.32 21.33 16.43
CA ASP A 159 7.68 22.53 17.19
C ASP A 159 8.50 23.53 16.38
N GLN A 160 9.40 23.06 15.50
CA GLN A 160 10.14 23.95 14.59
C GLN A 160 9.21 24.59 13.56
N LEU A 161 8.30 23.81 12.95
CA LEU A 161 7.28 24.36 12.05
C LEU A 161 6.37 25.36 12.76
N ARG A 162 5.95 25.05 13.98
CA ARG A 162 5.17 25.95 14.82
C ARG A 162 5.92 27.27 15.04
N TRP A 163 7.21 27.23 15.34
CA TRP A 163 8.03 28.44 15.53
C TRP A 163 8.21 29.23 14.22
N ILE A 164 8.55 28.56 13.12
CA ILE A 164 8.74 29.18 11.79
C ILE A 164 7.49 29.98 11.37
N PHE A 165 6.31 29.39 11.54
CA PHE A 165 5.04 29.97 11.11
C PHE A 165 4.31 30.74 12.22
N SER A 166 4.94 31.03 13.37
CA SER A 166 4.32 31.76 14.50
C SER A 166 4.85 33.16 14.76
N SER A 167 3.94 34.13 14.91
CA SER A 167 4.29 35.52 15.19
C SER A 167 4.45 35.81 16.69
N TYR A 168 4.42 34.76 17.50
CA TYR A 168 4.48 34.84 18.95
C TYR A 168 5.93 34.91 19.41
N THR A 169 6.16 35.54 20.56
CA THR A 169 7.45 35.40 21.23
C THR A 169 7.63 33.97 21.73
N ASP A 170 8.88 33.54 21.89
CA ASP A 170 9.20 32.25 22.51
C ASP A 170 8.49 32.04 23.85
N GLN A 171 8.34 33.11 24.65
CA GLN A 171 7.59 33.03 25.90
C GLN A 171 6.12 32.65 25.67
N GLN A 172 5.46 33.30 24.71
CA GLN A 172 4.07 32.99 24.40
C GLN A 172 3.92 31.59 23.78
N LEU A 173 4.89 31.15 22.98
CA LEU A 173 4.95 29.78 22.45
C LEU A 173 5.09 28.76 23.57
N MET A 174 6.03 28.96 24.50
CA MET A 174 6.22 28.08 25.67
C MET A 174 4.97 28.02 26.55
N GLU A 175 4.29 29.15 26.79
CA GLU A 175 3.02 29.20 27.54
C GLU A 175 1.91 28.37 26.87
N SER A 176 2.00 28.18 25.55
CA SER A 176 1.10 27.36 24.74
C SER A 176 1.62 25.94 24.46
N GLY A 177 2.67 25.51 25.16
CA GLY A 177 3.17 24.13 25.14
C GLY A 177 4.23 23.81 24.07
N TRP A 178 4.87 24.81 23.48
CA TRP A 178 6.00 24.62 22.56
C TRP A 178 7.30 24.23 23.31
N ASP A 179 8.08 23.30 22.75
CA ASP A 179 9.40 22.93 23.30
C ASP A 179 10.51 23.87 22.83
N ALA A 180 11.04 24.68 23.76
CA ALA A 180 12.14 25.60 23.47
C ALA A 180 13.46 24.92 23.06
N ASN A 181 13.64 23.63 23.36
CA ASN A 181 14.82 22.90 22.90
C ASN A 181 14.78 22.59 21.39
N SER A 182 13.62 22.73 20.75
CA SER A 182 13.46 22.51 19.31
C SER A 182 14.16 23.59 18.45
N VAL A 183 14.39 24.78 19.02
CA VAL A 183 15.13 25.91 18.41
C VAL A 183 16.18 26.42 19.41
N PRO A 184 17.27 25.66 19.62
CA PRO A 184 18.21 25.88 20.73
C PRO A 184 19.04 27.15 20.62
N TYR A 185 19.07 27.81 19.45
CA TYR A 185 19.83 29.03 19.20
C TYR A 185 18.92 30.26 18.99
N SER A 186 17.63 30.17 19.31
CA SER A 186 16.72 31.32 19.28
C SER A 186 17.28 32.50 20.10
N ASP A 187 17.28 33.68 19.50
CA ASP A 187 17.69 34.93 20.15
C ASP A 187 16.51 35.64 20.85
N ASN A 188 15.31 35.03 20.81
CA ASN A 188 14.03 35.59 21.28
C ASN A 188 13.61 36.89 20.58
N ASP A 189 14.13 37.21 19.38
CA ASP A 189 13.64 38.33 18.58
C ASP A 189 12.42 37.90 17.72
N PRO A 190 11.19 38.29 18.09
CA PRO A 190 10.01 37.98 17.28
C PRO A 190 9.99 38.74 15.94
N ASN A 191 10.98 39.58 15.63
CA ASN A 191 11.09 40.34 14.37
C ASN A 191 12.05 39.74 13.33
N THR A 192 12.92 38.78 13.70
CA THR A 192 13.72 38.01 12.74
C THR A 192 13.81 36.55 13.17
N HIS A 193 13.69 35.60 12.23
CA HIS A 193 13.89 34.18 12.47
C HIS A 193 14.90 33.73 11.44
N LEU A 194 16.05 33.25 11.89
CA LEU A 194 17.12 32.80 10.99
C LEU A 194 17.15 31.27 10.94
N TRP A 195 17.53 30.71 9.79
CA TRP A 195 17.76 29.26 9.70
C TRP A 195 18.83 28.79 10.71
N SER A 196 19.83 29.62 10.99
CA SER A 196 20.88 29.39 11.99
C SER A 196 20.38 29.29 13.44
N GLU A 197 19.19 29.82 13.74
CA GLU A 197 18.58 29.74 15.09
C GLU A 197 18.05 28.33 15.39
N ILE A 198 17.62 27.60 14.35
CA ILE A 198 17.20 26.21 14.45
C ILE A 198 18.45 25.32 14.63
N ASN A 199 19.48 25.54 13.83
CA ASN A 199 20.75 24.85 13.95
C ASN A 199 21.89 25.73 13.46
N ASN A 200 22.95 25.89 14.27
CA ASN A 200 24.08 26.78 13.97
C ASN A 200 24.92 26.39 12.73
N LEU A 201 24.68 25.23 12.14
CA LEU A 201 25.26 24.83 10.85
C LEU A 201 24.46 25.34 9.65
N CYS A 202 23.22 25.78 9.87
CA CYS A 202 22.38 26.37 8.83
C CYS A 202 22.81 27.80 8.49
N PRO A 203 22.48 28.31 7.29
CA PRO A 203 22.80 29.68 6.89
C PRO A 203 22.21 30.75 7.84
N GLU A 204 22.96 31.82 8.10
CA GLU A 204 22.48 33.01 8.81
C GLU A 204 21.59 33.89 7.90
N GLU A 205 20.51 33.32 7.38
CA GLU A 205 19.56 33.99 6.50
C GLU A 205 18.15 33.96 7.08
N GLU A 206 17.42 35.06 6.88
CA GLU A 206 16.04 35.21 7.34
C GLU A 206 15.13 34.19 6.64
N ILE A 207 14.39 33.43 7.44
CA ILE A 207 13.38 32.49 6.97
C ILE A 207 12.22 33.29 6.39
N LYS A 208 12.01 33.12 5.09
CA LYS A 208 10.86 33.68 4.38
C LYS A 208 9.73 32.67 4.37
N ILE A 209 8.49 33.14 4.47
CA ILE A 209 7.32 32.26 4.47
C ILE A 209 6.30 32.66 3.40
N ALA A 210 5.65 31.67 2.81
CA ALA A 210 4.45 31.85 2.00
C ALA A 210 3.36 30.90 2.50
N PHE A 211 2.10 31.33 2.38
CA PHE A 211 0.93 30.51 2.74
C PHE A 211 -0.32 30.95 1.96
N PRO A 212 -1.28 30.04 1.73
CA PRO A 212 -2.50 30.31 0.96
C PRO A 212 -3.46 31.31 1.64
N GLU A 213 -4.17 32.13 0.85
CA GLU A 213 -5.11 33.17 1.33
C GLU A 213 -6.37 32.61 2.01
N LYS A 214 -6.89 31.49 1.53
CA LYS A 214 -8.17 30.93 1.98
C LYS A 214 -7.95 29.64 2.74
N GLY A 215 -8.52 29.53 3.94
CA GLY A 215 -8.86 28.23 4.50
C GLY A 215 -7.70 27.37 5.01
N ALA A 216 -6.56 27.97 5.41
CA ALA A 216 -5.48 27.30 6.14
C ALA A 216 -5.87 26.76 7.54
N LEU A 217 -7.14 26.38 7.73
CA LEU A 217 -7.69 25.78 8.93
C LEU A 217 -6.95 24.49 9.27
N LEU A 218 -6.57 23.69 8.28
CA LEU A 218 -5.88 22.43 8.55
C LEU A 218 -4.47 22.64 9.11
N PHE A 219 -3.65 23.50 8.48
CA PHE A 219 -2.33 23.85 9.02
C PHE A 219 -2.46 24.41 10.44
N LYS A 220 -3.43 25.30 10.67
CA LYS A 220 -3.73 25.85 11.99
C LYS A 220 -4.11 24.76 13.00
N GLU A 221 -5.01 23.85 12.64
CA GLU A 221 -5.51 22.79 13.51
C GLU A 221 -4.45 21.74 13.86
N LEU A 222 -3.53 21.49 12.93
CA LEU A 222 -2.44 20.53 13.14
C LEU A 222 -1.27 21.14 13.92
N ILE A 223 -0.86 22.37 13.61
CA ILE A 223 0.36 23.00 14.16
C ILE A 223 0.08 23.85 15.42
N PHE A 224 -1.03 24.59 15.47
CA PHE A 224 -1.29 25.64 16.47
C PHE A 224 -2.36 25.27 17.51
N ARG A 225 -2.37 24.01 17.97
CA ARG A 225 -3.32 23.56 19.00
C ARG A 225 -3.17 24.39 20.28
N GLY A 226 -4.28 24.97 20.77
CA GLY A 226 -4.33 25.70 22.04
C GLY A 226 -3.95 27.19 22.00
N VAL A 227 -3.87 27.79 20.80
CA VAL A 227 -3.56 29.22 20.61
C VAL A 227 -4.79 29.99 20.10
N ASP A 228 -4.98 31.23 20.57
CA ASP A 228 -6.12 32.11 20.22
C ASP A 228 -6.18 32.48 18.73
N GLU A 229 -7.39 32.76 18.21
CA GLU A 229 -7.69 32.93 16.77
C GLU A 229 -7.04 34.13 16.06
N ALA A 230 -6.31 34.99 16.78
CA ALA A 230 -5.66 36.17 16.20
C ALA A 230 -4.36 35.80 15.46
N PHE A 231 -4.50 35.05 14.37
CA PHE A 231 -3.41 34.71 13.45
C PHE A 231 -3.57 35.50 12.16
N ALA A 232 -2.71 36.51 11.98
CA ALA A 232 -2.29 37.10 10.70
C ALA A 232 -1.47 38.39 10.93
N ILE A 233 -0.37 38.34 11.69
CA ILE A 233 0.68 39.36 11.53
C ILE A 233 2.04 38.67 11.62
N HIS A 234 2.48 38.03 10.53
CA HIS A 234 3.90 37.84 10.28
C HIS A 234 4.43 38.96 9.39
N ARG A 235 5.71 39.27 9.59
CA ARG A 235 6.44 40.50 9.25
C ARG A 235 6.18 40.98 7.81
N ASP A 236 5.74 42.23 7.67
CA ASP A 236 5.37 42.89 6.40
C ASP A 236 6.44 42.84 5.28
N ASN A 237 7.70 42.50 5.57
CA ASN A 237 8.81 42.56 4.60
C ASN A 237 9.35 41.18 4.13
N ALA A 238 8.94 40.04 4.73
CA ALA A 238 9.53 38.71 4.47
C ALA A 238 8.48 37.61 4.16
N THR A 239 7.23 38.02 3.94
CA THR A 239 6.09 37.11 3.80
C THR A 239 5.30 37.41 2.53
N LEU A 240 5.11 36.41 1.67
CA LEU A 240 4.01 36.46 0.69
C LEU A 240 2.72 36.13 1.44
N ILE A 241 1.99 37.18 1.81
CA ILE A 241 0.66 37.05 2.39
C ILE A 241 -0.30 36.72 1.26
N SER A 242 -1.24 35.81 1.50
CA SER A 242 -2.40 35.59 0.63
C SER A 242 -2.10 35.13 -0.80
N ALA A 243 -1.27 34.10 -0.96
CA ALA A 243 -1.14 33.43 -2.24
C ALA A 243 -2.53 33.00 -2.77
N GLN A 244 -2.81 33.36 -4.02
CA GLN A 244 -4.08 33.09 -4.70
C GLN A 244 -4.11 31.71 -5.35
N SER A 245 -2.94 31.09 -5.51
CA SER A 245 -2.77 29.78 -6.13
C SER A 245 -1.57 29.01 -5.57
N ASN A 246 -1.55 27.68 -5.77
CA ASN A 246 -0.37 26.86 -5.50
C ASN A 246 0.83 27.27 -6.38
N GLN A 247 0.56 27.84 -7.56
CA GLN A 247 1.61 28.37 -8.42
C GLN A 247 2.30 29.57 -7.76
N ASP A 248 1.55 30.46 -7.10
CA ASP A 248 2.14 31.60 -6.39
C ASP A 248 3.06 31.14 -5.25
N LEU A 249 2.65 30.09 -4.51
CA LEU A 249 3.45 29.50 -3.43
C LEU A 249 4.76 28.88 -3.98
N ARG A 250 4.65 28.16 -5.10
CA ARG A 250 5.79 27.55 -5.79
C ARG A 250 6.75 28.61 -6.32
N ASP A 251 6.23 29.59 -7.06
CA ASP A 251 7.03 30.66 -7.65
C ASP A 251 7.75 31.44 -6.54
N TYR A 252 7.09 31.68 -5.39
CA TYR A 252 7.71 32.33 -4.25
C TYR A 252 8.92 31.57 -3.68
N ILE A 253 8.80 30.25 -3.46
CA ILE A 253 9.93 29.46 -2.92
C ILE A 253 11.05 29.26 -3.95
N LEU A 254 10.75 29.33 -5.24
CA LEU A 254 11.76 29.29 -6.31
C LEU A 254 12.48 30.63 -6.49
N GLU A 255 11.81 31.75 -6.21
CA GLU A 255 12.40 33.10 -6.27
C GLU A 255 13.15 33.49 -4.99
N ASN A 256 13.00 32.71 -3.91
CA ASN A 256 13.56 33.03 -2.60
C ASN A 256 14.25 31.81 -1.96
N ASP A 257 15.58 31.76 -2.06
CA ASP A 257 16.42 30.67 -1.56
C ASP A 257 16.19 30.30 -0.07
N SER A 258 15.80 31.26 0.76
CA SER A 258 15.56 31.06 2.20
C SER A 258 14.09 30.77 2.55
N ALA A 259 13.21 30.60 1.56
CA ALA A 259 11.78 30.48 1.77
C ALA A 259 11.30 29.04 2.01
N ILE A 260 10.25 28.94 2.82
CA ILE A 260 9.47 27.73 3.06
C ILE A 260 7.97 28.04 2.90
N THR A 261 7.22 27.08 2.38
CA THR A 261 5.77 27.11 2.26
C THR A 261 5.19 25.78 2.71
N TYR A 262 3.87 25.63 2.64
CA TYR A 262 3.22 24.33 2.64
C TYR A 262 2.17 24.27 1.55
N PHE A 263 1.83 23.05 1.15
CA PHE A 263 0.79 22.73 0.18
C PHE A 263 -0.21 21.76 0.81
N GLU A 264 -1.47 21.82 0.37
CA GLU A 264 -2.40 20.72 0.61
C GLU A 264 -1.96 19.48 -0.14
N LEU A 265 -2.11 18.34 0.52
CA LEU A 265 -1.39 17.14 0.14
C LEU A 265 -1.75 16.58 -1.25
N ALA A 266 -3.03 16.55 -1.63
CA ALA A 266 -3.38 15.98 -2.94
C ALA A 266 -2.81 16.79 -4.11
N HIS A 267 -2.59 18.11 -3.93
CA HIS A 267 -1.95 18.95 -4.94
C HIS A 267 -0.44 18.68 -5.04
N VAL A 268 0.19 18.25 -3.94
CA VAL A 268 1.62 17.91 -3.92
C VAL A 268 1.92 16.71 -4.82
N ILE A 269 1.04 15.70 -4.77
CA ILE A 269 1.25 14.46 -5.51
C ILE A 269 0.87 14.62 -6.99
N ALA A 270 -0.14 15.44 -7.30
CA ALA A 270 -0.64 15.58 -8.67
C ALA A 270 -0.01 16.74 -9.47
N GLU A 271 0.45 17.81 -8.81
CA GLU A 271 0.76 19.07 -9.50
C GLU A 271 2.13 19.67 -9.15
N VAL A 272 2.74 19.29 -8.03
CA VAL A 272 4.04 19.84 -7.62
C VAL A 272 5.16 19.16 -8.40
N ASP A 273 5.98 19.98 -9.06
CA ASP A 273 7.13 19.54 -9.82
C ASP A 273 8.26 19.20 -8.84
N GLN A 274 8.40 17.92 -8.54
CA GLN A 274 9.38 17.42 -7.58
C GLN A 274 10.83 17.55 -8.08
N GLU A 275 11.05 17.93 -9.35
CA GLU A 275 12.38 18.30 -9.84
C GLU A 275 12.79 19.71 -9.38
N LEU A 276 11.83 20.55 -8.97
CA LEU A 276 12.07 21.94 -8.57
C LEU A 276 11.74 22.19 -7.08
N VAL A 277 10.82 21.42 -6.51
CA VAL A 277 10.34 21.57 -5.14
C VAL A 277 10.70 20.35 -4.31
N SER A 278 11.31 20.57 -3.15
CA SER A 278 11.59 19.56 -2.16
C SER A 278 10.55 19.61 -1.04
N LEU A 279 9.87 18.48 -0.80
CA LEU A 279 8.99 18.31 0.34
C LEU A 279 9.80 18.05 1.61
N VAL A 280 9.44 18.74 2.69
CA VAL A 280 10.16 18.69 3.96
C VAL A 280 9.66 17.48 4.77
N PRO A 281 10.54 16.52 5.10
CA PRO A 281 10.21 15.44 6.02
C PRO A 281 9.88 15.96 7.42
N ILE A 282 8.99 15.28 8.13
CA ILE A 282 8.65 15.60 9.52
C ILE A 282 9.36 14.62 10.45
N GLN A 283 10.08 15.17 11.42
CA GLN A 283 10.79 14.41 12.44
C GLN A 283 9.82 13.97 13.55
N GLU A 284 9.65 12.67 13.71
CA GLU A 284 8.86 12.05 14.79
C GLU A 284 9.65 10.86 15.37
N ASP A 285 9.79 10.81 16.69
CA ASP A 285 10.56 9.77 17.41
C ASP A 285 11.95 9.46 16.83
N GLY A 286 12.63 10.49 16.32
CA GLY A 286 13.98 10.40 15.75
C GLY A 286 14.04 9.85 14.32
N HIS A 287 12.90 9.72 13.64
CA HIS A 287 12.81 9.29 12.25
C HIS A 287 12.21 10.39 11.37
N ALA A 288 12.80 10.60 10.20
CA ALA A 288 12.30 11.51 9.19
C ALA A 288 11.18 10.83 8.39
N ILE A 289 9.94 11.29 8.53
CA ILE A 289 8.80 10.79 7.77
C ILE A 289 8.54 11.73 6.61
N LYS A 290 8.81 11.28 5.38
CA LYS A 290 8.55 12.06 4.17
C LYS A 290 7.06 12.04 3.84
N PRO A 291 6.44 13.16 3.45
CA PRO A 291 5.10 13.16 2.88
C PRO A 291 5.10 12.40 1.54
N GLY A 292 4.28 11.36 1.43
CA GLY A 292 4.10 10.58 0.20
C GLY A 292 3.04 9.49 0.40
N ALA A 293 2.54 8.90 -0.69
CA ALA A 293 1.47 7.89 -0.67
C ALA A 293 1.63 6.86 0.48
N ALA A 294 2.83 6.26 0.63
CA ALA A 294 3.15 5.32 1.71
C ALA A 294 2.83 5.84 3.12
N SER A 295 3.26 7.07 3.45
CA SER A 295 3.07 7.61 4.80
C SER A 295 1.62 8.01 5.07
N PHE A 296 0.79 8.18 4.03
CA PHE A 296 -0.65 8.43 4.15
C PHE A 296 -1.48 7.16 4.20
N ASP A 297 -1.14 6.18 3.37
CA ASP A 297 -1.77 4.87 3.37
C ASP A 297 -1.58 4.23 4.74
N SER A 298 -0.33 4.19 5.23
CA SER A 298 -0.01 3.73 6.59
C SER A 298 -0.53 4.63 7.73
N GLY A 299 -1.04 5.83 7.43
CA GLY A 299 -1.53 6.78 8.44
C GLY A 299 -0.44 7.30 9.39
N THR A 300 0.83 7.22 8.99
CA THR A 300 2.00 7.58 9.82
C THR A 300 2.44 9.02 9.67
N TYR A 301 2.00 9.73 8.62
CA TYR A 301 2.46 11.11 8.41
C TYR A 301 1.86 12.09 9.46
N PRO A 302 2.69 12.81 10.24
CA PRO A 302 2.22 13.60 11.39
C PRO A 302 1.32 14.79 11.04
N LEU A 303 1.42 15.28 9.80
CA LEU A 303 0.62 16.40 9.28
C LEU A 303 -0.55 15.93 8.39
N ALA A 304 -1.02 14.71 8.62
CA ALA A 304 -2.25 14.18 8.07
C ALA A 304 -3.23 13.79 9.18
N ARG A 305 -4.52 13.72 8.84
CA ARG A 305 -5.58 13.19 9.70
C ARG A 305 -6.56 12.36 8.89
N ARG A 306 -7.18 11.36 9.52
CA ARG A 306 -8.27 10.59 8.94
C ARG A 306 -9.58 11.40 8.96
N ILE A 307 -10.38 11.18 7.93
CA ILE A 307 -11.73 11.69 7.76
C ILE A 307 -12.70 10.55 8.02
N TYR A 308 -13.72 10.81 8.82
CA TYR A 308 -14.67 9.82 9.31
C TYR A 308 -16.09 10.15 8.86
N MET A 309 -16.80 9.13 8.38
CA MET A 309 -18.25 9.17 8.18
C MET A 309 -18.91 8.19 9.15
N ASN A 310 -19.79 8.70 10.00
CA ASN A 310 -20.48 7.92 11.01
C ASN A 310 -21.90 7.63 10.53
N LEU A 311 -22.11 6.41 10.03
CA LEU A 311 -23.36 5.96 9.43
C LEU A 311 -24.35 5.57 10.52
N PHE A 312 -25.60 5.98 10.39
CA PHE A 312 -26.66 5.50 11.27
C PHE A 312 -26.92 4.02 11.02
N HIS A 313 -26.77 3.21 12.07
CA HIS A 313 -26.81 1.76 12.00
C HIS A 313 -28.27 1.26 12.13
N ASP A 314 -29.06 1.44 11.08
CA ASP A 314 -30.34 0.78 10.88
C ASP A 314 -30.48 0.26 9.43
N ASP A 315 -31.28 -0.78 9.23
CA ASP A 315 -31.42 -1.48 7.94
C ASP A 315 -31.73 -0.54 6.77
N ALA A 316 -32.55 0.50 6.96
CA ALA A 316 -32.96 1.39 5.88
C ALA A 316 -31.87 2.43 5.56
N SER A 317 -31.26 3.01 6.59
CA SER A 317 -30.19 4.01 6.40
C SER A 317 -28.91 3.37 5.88
N LEU A 318 -28.58 2.15 6.32
CA LEU A 318 -27.40 1.42 5.86
C LEU A 318 -27.51 1.03 4.38
N GLU A 319 -28.69 0.64 3.89
CA GLU A 319 -28.82 0.27 2.47
C GLU A 319 -28.56 1.47 1.54
N ALA A 320 -29.07 2.65 1.89
CA ALA A 320 -28.85 3.87 1.13
C ALA A 320 -27.40 4.38 1.26
N THR A 321 -26.88 4.45 2.50
CA THR A 321 -25.55 4.99 2.74
C THR A 321 -24.43 4.07 2.23
N ARG A 322 -24.66 2.76 2.18
CA ARG A 322 -23.74 1.76 1.61
C ARG A 322 -23.41 2.04 0.15
N ALA A 323 -24.39 2.30 -0.70
CA ALA A 323 -24.14 2.56 -2.12
C ALA A 323 -23.26 3.81 -2.32
N LEU A 324 -23.44 4.85 -1.49
CA LEU A 324 -22.57 6.03 -1.52
C LEU A 324 -21.14 5.70 -1.09
N MET A 325 -20.96 4.86 -0.06
CA MET A 325 -19.63 4.42 0.39
C MET A 325 -18.94 3.53 -0.65
N GLU A 326 -19.65 2.57 -1.24
CA GLU A 326 -19.14 1.69 -2.30
C GLU A 326 -18.65 2.49 -3.50
N PHE A 327 -19.43 3.49 -3.94
CA PHE A 327 -18.98 4.41 -4.97
C PHE A 327 -17.75 5.22 -4.53
N GLY A 328 -17.75 5.75 -3.30
CA GLY A 328 -16.63 6.50 -2.74
C GLY A 328 -15.32 5.71 -2.69
N PHE A 329 -15.40 4.39 -2.50
CA PHE A 329 -14.24 3.48 -2.49
C PHE A 329 -13.88 2.91 -3.87
N SER A 330 -14.65 3.23 -4.91
CA SER A 330 -14.34 2.87 -6.29
C SER A 330 -13.20 3.74 -6.86
N SER A 331 -12.67 3.36 -8.02
CA SER A 331 -11.68 4.17 -8.75
C SER A 331 -12.19 5.57 -9.13
N HIS A 332 -13.50 5.72 -9.40
CA HIS A 332 -14.12 7.02 -9.66
C HIS A 332 -14.22 7.84 -8.37
N GLY A 333 -14.56 7.20 -7.25
CA GLY A 333 -14.55 7.80 -5.92
C GLY A 333 -13.15 8.26 -5.49
N ASP A 334 -12.11 7.48 -5.81
CA ASP A 334 -10.71 7.86 -5.56
C ASP A 334 -10.30 9.11 -6.34
N GLN A 335 -10.68 9.19 -7.62
CA GLN A 335 -10.44 10.38 -8.44
C GLN A 335 -11.18 11.60 -7.88
N ALA A 336 -12.44 11.42 -7.49
CA ALA A 336 -13.22 12.48 -6.85
C ALA A 336 -12.58 12.94 -5.54
N THR A 337 -12.14 12.02 -4.69
CA THR A 337 -11.44 12.29 -3.42
C THR A 337 -10.19 13.13 -3.65
N LYS A 338 -9.36 12.74 -4.62
CA LYS A 338 -8.14 13.48 -5.00
C LYS A 338 -8.46 14.87 -5.53
N SER A 339 -9.53 15.02 -6.31
CA SER A 339 -9.94 16.30 -6.92
C SER A 339 -10.27 17.40 -5.91
N VAL A 340 -10.63 17.05 -4.68
CA VAL A 340 -10.98 18.00 -3.60
C VAL A 340 -9.94 18.10 -2.49
N GLY A 341 -8.70 17.66 -2.75
CA GLY A 341 -7.58 17.89 -1.83
C GLY A 341 -7.30 16.73 -0.85
N PHE A 342 -8.06 15.63 -0.92
CA PHE A 342 -7.94 14.49 -0.01
C PHE A 342 -7.17 13.33 -0.63
N TRP A 343 -6.58 12.49 0.22
CA TRP A 343 -5.96 11.23 -0.15
C TRP A 343 -6.94 10.08 0.14
N PRO A 344 -7.29 9.22 -0.82
CA PRO A 344 -8.12 8.07 -0.52
C PRO A 344 -7.47 7.16 0.51
N ILE A 345 -8.28 6.50 1.34
CA ILE A 345 -7.79 5.36 2.11
C ILE A 345 -7.31 4.26 1.16
N ASP A 346 -6.35 3.47 1.59
CA ASP A 346 -5.75 2.46 0.73
C ASP A 346 -6.73 1.31 0.45
N ARG A 347 -6.30 0.38 -0.40
CA ARG A 347 -7.14 -0.74 -0.83
C ARG A 347 -7.58 -1.65 0.33
N TRP A 348 -6.72 -1.90 1.32
CA TRP A 348 -7.07 -2.82 2.41
C TRP A 348 -8.02 -2.15 3.40
N GLU A 349 -7.81 -0.86 3.67
CA GLU A 349 -8.71 -0.04 4.49
C GLU A 349 -10.10 0.00 3.87
N LYS A 350 -10.20 0.16 2.54
CA LYS A 350 -11.49 0.14 1.83
C LYS A 350 -12.23 -1.17 2.02
N VAL A 351 -11.53 -2.30 1.97
CA VAL A 351 -12.14 -3.62 2.17
C VAL A 351 -12.59 -3.80 3.61
N LEU A 352 -11.78 -3.36 4.58
CA LEU A 352 -12.16 -3.36 5.99
C LEU A 352 -13.40 -2.51 6.22
N MET A 353 -13.44 -1.30 5.67
CA MET A 353 -14.58 -0.38 5.76
C MET A 353 -15.82 -0.94 5.07
N ALA A 354 -15.68 -1.48 3.85
CA ALA A 354 -16.77 -2.12 3.14
C ALA A 354 -17.32 -3.31 3.94
N THR A 355 -16.45 -4.10 4.58
CA THR A 355 -16.89 -5.21 5.44
C THR A 355 -17.68 -4.71 6.65
N ARG A 356 -17.26 -3.60 7.28
CA ARG A 356 -18.01 -2.94 8.36
C ARG A 356 -19.39 -2.49 7.89
N ILE A 357 -19.52 -2.02 6.65
CA ILE A 357 -20.76 -1.48 6.07
C ILE A 357 -21.71 -2.60 5.58
N GLN A 358 -21.17 -3.73 5.10
CA GLN A 358 -21.92 -4.78 4.40
C GLN A 358 -22.32 -5.98 5.27
N SER A 359 -23.19 -5.80 6.27
CA SER A 359 -23.78 -6.96 6.98
C SER A 359 -24.82 -7.77 6.16
N ARG A 360 -24.91 -7.58 4.83
CA ARG A 360 -25.68 -8.45 3.93
C ARG A 360 -24.92 -9.05 2.73
N SER A 361 -23.69 -8.64 2.45
CA SER A 361 -22.87 -9.20 1.36
C SER A 361 -21.37 -9.30 1.65
N GLY A 362 -20.91 -8.84 2.82
CA GLY A 362 -19.66 -9.30 3.44
C GLY A 362 -19.87 -10.61 4.20
N ILE A 363 -18.83 -11.11 4.86
CA ILE A 363 -18.93 -12.28 5.73
C ILE A 363 -19.91 -11.94 6.86
N PRO A 364 -21.06 -12.61 6.98
CA PRO A 364 -21.97 -12.39 8.10
C PRO A 364 -21.23 -12.61 9.43
N ILE A 365 -21.44 -11.74 10.41
CA ILE A 365 -20.82 -11.89 11.75
C ILE A 365 -21.08 -13.30 12.31
N GLY A 366 -22.28 -13.84 12.12
CA GLY A 366 -22.61 -15.21 12.53
C GLY A 366 -21.79 -16.31 11.84
N GLU A 367 -21.31 -16.09 10.60
CA GLU A 367 -20.39 -17.04 9.95
C GLU A 367 -18.96 -16.93 10.52
N ILE A 368 -18.57 -15.76 11.05
CA ILE A 368 -17.29 -15.58 11.75
C ILE A 368 -17.37 -16.22 13.14
N GLU A 369 -18.50 -16.06 13.83
CA GLU A 369 -18.77 -16.63 15.16
C GLU A 369 -18.60 -18.15 15.20
N ASP A 370 -18.90 -18.85 14.09
CA ASP A 370 -18.72 -20.30 13.95
C ASP A 370 -17.26 -20.75 14.10
N TYR A 371 -16.29 -19.86 13.91
CA TYR A 371 -14.87 -20.13 14.13
C TYR A 371 -14.40 -19.80 15.55
N CYS A 372 -15.20 -19.09 16.35
CA CYS A 372 -14.79 -18.73 17.70
C CYS A 372 -14.81 -19.95 18.62
N ASN A 373 -13.75 -20.10 19.42
CA ASN A 373 -13.78 -21.09 20.51
C ASN A 373 -14.75 -20.62 21.60
N GLU A 374 -15.90 -21.29 21.72
CA GLU A 374 -16.87 -21.02 22.78
C GLU A 374 -16.24 -21.28 24.17
N GLY A 375 -16.30 -20.28 25.07
CA GLY A 375 -15.94 -20.44 26.48
C GLY A 375 -14.49 -20.14 26.89
N VAL A 376 -13.70 -19.49 26.03
CA VAL A 376 -12.34 -19.02 26.34
C VAL A 376 -12.40 -17.60 26.94
N GLU A 377 -11.62 -17.33 28.01
CA GLU A 377 -11.39 -15.97 28.53
C GLU A 377 -10.61 -15.10 27.50
N GLU A 378 -10.51 -13.78 27.70
CA GLU A 378 -9.79 -12.87 26.79
C GLU A 378 -8.43 -13.46 26.36
N GLU A 379 -8.24 -13.65 25.05
CA GLU A 379 -7.06 -14.31 24.46
C GLU A 379 -6.33 -13.35 23.51
N THR A 380 -5.01 -13.46 23.43
CA THR A 380 -4.20 -12.67 22.49
C THR A 380 -3.42 -13.58 21.57
N ILE A 381 -3.71 -13.51 20.26
CA ILE A 381 -2.91 -14.14 19.21
C ILE A 381 -1.81 -13.17 18.80
N THR A 382 -0.55 -13.61 18.92
CA THR A 382 0.62 -12.81 18.52
C THR A 382 1.17 -13.32 17.19
N ILE A 383 1.35 -12.42 16.24
CA ILE A 383 1.80 -12.68 14.87
C ILE A 383 2.99 -11.77 14.59
N ALA A 384 4.05 -12.30 13.99
CA ALA A 384 5.14 -11.46 13.52
C ALA A 384 5.85 -12.03 12.29
N GLY A 385 6.36 -11.15 11.41
CA GLY A 385 7.33 -11.55 10.39
C GLY A 385 7.22 -10.78 9.08
N SER A 386 7.09 -11.53 7.98
CA SER A 386 7.15 -11.02 6.61
C SER A 386 6.21 -9.84 6.35
N SER A 387 6.77 -8.73 5.85
CA SER A 387 5.98 -7.58 5.36
C SER A 387 5.09 -7.95 4.17
N THR A 388 5.40 -9.02 3.44
CA THR A 388 4.51 -9.56 2.40
C THR A 388 3.29 -10.27 2.99
N VAL A 389 3.43 -11.01 4.09
CA VAL A 389 2.29 -11.72 4.71
C VAL A 389 1.47 -10.78 5.60
N PHE A 390 2.10 -9.72 6.10
CA PHE A 390 1.52 -8.77 7.03
C PHE A 390 0.12 -8.23 6.62
N PRO A 391 -0.14 -7.83 5.35
CA PRO A 391 -1.48 -7.43 4.92
C PRO A 391 -2.55 -8.52 5.09
N VAL A 392 -2.19 -9.79 4.85
CA VAL A 392 -3.10 -10.94 5.03
C VAL A 392 -3.37 -11.17 6.52
N ALA A 393 -2.32 -11.13 7.36
CA ALA A 393 -2.47 -11.26 8.81
C ALA A 393 -3.34 -10.13 9.40
N GLN A 394 -3.15 -8.90 8.95
CA GLN A 394 -3.94 -7.74 9.38
C GLN A 394 -5.40 -7.86 8.98
N ILE A 395 -5.71 -8.11 7.70
CA ILE A 395 -7.11 -8.18 7.28
C ILE A 395 -7.83 -9.37 7.92
N TRP A 396 -7.17 -10.53 8.03
CA TRP A 396 -7.78 -11.67 8.72
C TRP A 396 -8.03 -11.36 10.19
N SER A 397 -7.09 -10.73 10.91
CA SER A 397 -7.24 -10.43 12.34
C SER A 397 -8.31 -9.36 12.60
N GLU A 398 -8.34 -8.30 11.80
CA GLU A 398 -9.34 -7.24 11.90
C GLU A 398 -10.75 -7.79 11.67
N ILE A 399 -10.96 -8.61 10.63
CA ILE A 399 -12.26 -9.21 10.36
C ILE A 399 -12.62 -10.29 11.38
N TYR A 400 -11.66 -11.13 11.77
CA TYR A 400 -11.92 -12.19 12.76
C TYR A 400 -12.36 -11.62 14.12
N ARG A 401 -11.77 -10.50 14.56
CA ARG A 401 -12.15 -9.81 15.81
C ARG A 401 -13.59 -9.29 15.79
N ILE A 402 -14.17 -9.02 14.61
CA ILE A 402 -15.57 -8.60 14.50
C ILE A 402 -16.51 -9.70 15.01
N GLY A 403 -16.27 -10.96 14.63
CA GLY A 403 -17.07 -12.11 15.10
C GLY A 403 -16.58 -12.70 16.42
N CYS A 404 -15.29 -12.59 16.72
CA CYS A 404 -14.68 -13.10 17.94
C CYS A 404 -14.09 -11.97 18.81
N PRO A 405 -14.91 -11.08 19.41
CA PRO A 405 -14.43 -9.90 20.13
C PRO A 405 -13.60 -10.24 21.38
N GLN A 406 -13.71 -11.46 21.91
CA GLN A 406 -12.87 -11.98 22.99
C GLN A 406 -11.43 -12.30 22.56
N VAL A 407 -11.14 -12.29 21.26
CA VAL A 407 -9.81 -12.54 20.70
C VAL A 407 -9.20 -11.21 20.27
N SER A 408 -8.07 -10.89 20.88
CA SER A 408 -7.22 -9.76 20.52
C SER A 408 -6.03 -10.22 19.68
N PHE A 409 -5.48 -9.30 18.89
CA PHE A 409 -4.34 -9.58 18.02
C PHE A 409 -3.23 -8.56 18.25
N VAL A 410 -2.00 -9.03 18.16
CA VAL A 410 -0.79 -8.20 17.98
C VAL A 410 -0.13 -8.69 16.71
N VAL A 411 -0.07 -7.84 15.69
CA VAL A 411 0.51 -8.17 14.39
C VAL A 411 1.70 -7.25 14.15
N ASP A 412 2.90 -7.80 14.15
CA ASP A 412 4.15 -7.07 13.95
C ASP A 412 4.81 -7.43 12.60
N GLY A 413 5.45 -6.46 11.95
CA GLY A 413 6.35 -6.72 10.83
C GLY A 413 7.73 -7.24 11.27
N GLY A 414 8.70 -7.24 10.34
CA GLY A 414 10.11 -7.51 10.63
C GLY A 414 10.83 -8.44 9.63
N GLY A 415 10.14 -8.96 8.63
CA GLY A 415 10.72 -9.85 7.61
C GLY A 415 10.66 -11.34 7.98
N SER A 416 10.86 -12.21 6.98
CA SER A 416 10.65 -13.66 7.15
C SER A 416 11.57 -14.28 8.20
N SER A 417 12.80 -13.77 8.34
CA SER A 417 13.76 -14.25 9.35
C SER A 417 13.36 -13.88 10.78
N VAL A 418 12.74 -12.71 10.97
CA VAL A 418 12.15 -12.33 12.27
C VAL A 418 10.96 -13.22 12.59
N GLY A 419 10.09 -13.50 11.60
CA GLY A 419 8.96 -14.42 11.79
C GLY A 419 9.40 -15.82 12.20
N ALA A 420 10.33 -16.42 11.43
CA ALA A 420 10.94 -17.71 11.75
C ALA A 420 11.60 -17.72 13.14
N GLY A 421 12.37 -16.67 13.45
CA GLY A 421 13.03 -16.52 14.75
C GLY A 421 12.06 -16.41 15.91
N ARG A 422 11.06 -15.53 15.84
CA ARG A 422 10.09 -15.28 16.92
C ARG A 422 9.19 -16.48 17.16
N VAL A 423 8.70 -17.17 16.12
CA VAL A 423 7.89 -18.38 16.33
C VAL A 423 8.74 -19.54 16.90
N CYS A 424 10.03 -19.58 16.58
CA CYS A 424 10.99 -20.49 17.21
C CYS A 424 11.50 -20.01 18.57
N GLY A 425 11.07 -18.86 19.07
CA GLY A 425 11.50 -18.29 20.34
C GLY A 425 12.99 -17.96 20.42
N ASN A 426 13.60 -17.60 19.29
CA ASN A 426 14.98 -17.11 19.23
C ASN A 426 15.04 -15.71 19.88
N PRO A 427 15.80 -15.54 20.98
CA PRO A 427 15.87 -14.28 21.71
C PRO A 427 16.50 -13.14 20.90
N GLU A 428 17.25 -13.44 19.84
CA GLU A 428 17.87 -12.43 18.96
C GLU A 428 16.84 -11.72 18.07
N HIS A 429 15.67 -12.31 17.85
CA HIS A 429 14.60 -11.75 17.02
C HIS A 429 13.44 -11.14 17.82
N GLY A 430 13.53 -11.12 19.15
CA GLY A 430 12.54 -10.50 20.03
C GLY A 430 11.63 -11.49 20.75
N THR A 431 10.49 -10.98 21.24
CA THR A 431 9.54 -11.77 22.03
C THR A 431 8.93 -12.90 21.18
N PRO A 432 8.87 -14.14 21.69
CA PRO A 432 8.27 -15.24 20.96
C PRO A 432 6.81 -14.95 20.57
N VAL A 433 6.39 -15.44 19.41
CA VAL A 433 5.01 -15.30 18.89
C VAL A 433 4.35 -16.66 18.65
N ASP A 434 3.05 -16.63 18.39
CA ASP A 434 2.25 -17.81 18.08
C ASP A 434 2.30 -18.17 16.60
N ILE A 435 2.34 -17.14 15.74
CA ILE A 435 2.39 -17.30 14.28
C ILE A 435 3.60 -16.52 13.74
N GLY A 436 4.47 -17.24 13.03
CA GLY A 436 5.62 -16.67 12.31
C GLY A 436 5.30 -16.52 10.83
N ASP A 437 5.17 -15.28 10.38
CA ASP A 437 4.86 -14.93 9.00
C ASP A 437 6.10 -15.00 8.12
N MET A 438 6.04 -15.73 7.01
CA MET A 438 7.17 -15.96 6.12
C MET A 438 6.74 -15.92 4.66
N SER A 439 7.52 -15.27 3.81
CA SER A 439 7.30 -15.23 2.35
C SER A 439 8.37 -16.01 1.58
N ARG A 440 9.02 -16.93 2.28
CA ARG A 440 10.02 -17.88 1.79
C ARG A 440 9.99 -19.14 2.65
N GLN A 441 10.66 -20.19 2.18
CA GLN A 441 10.82 -21.44 2.91
C GLN A 441 11.80 -21.31 4.09
N TRP A 442 11.78 -22.27 5.02
CA TRP A 442 12.71 -22.33 6.16
C TRP A 442 14.17 -22.47 5.70
N LYS A 443 15.08 -21.71 6.31
CA LYS A 443 16.53 -21.89 6.10
C LYS A 443 17.04 -23.03 6.98
N ASP A 444 18.06 -23.77 6.52
CA ASP A 444 18.64 -24.90 7.28
C ASP A 444 19.14 -24.53 8.67
N LYS A 445 19.51 -23.26 8.89
CA LYS A 445 19.95 -22.75 10.20
C LYS A 445 18.79 -22.46 11.16
N GLU A 446 17.56 -22.34 10.67
CA GLU A 446 16.39 -21.92 11.46
C GLU A 446 15.61 -23.13 12.01
N ALA A 447 15.37 -24.14 11.17
CA ALA A 447 14.63 -25.33 11.55
C ALA A 447 15.06 -26.57 10.74
N GLU A 448 14.64 -27.75 11.20
CA GLU A 448 14.74 -29.03 10.49
C GLU A 448 13.34 -29.51 10.11
N VAL A 449 13.14 -29.85 8.85
CA VAL A 449 11.87 -30.40 8.36
C VAL A 449 11.65 -31.82 8.88
N VAL A 450 10.44 -32.11 9.37
CA VAL A 450 10.03 -33.43 9.88
C VAL A 450 9.23 -34.19 8.83
N ASN A 451 8.17 -33.58 8.28
CA ASN A 451 7.27 -34.24 7.31
C ASN A 451 6.73 -33.29 6.22
N GLY A 452 7.56 -32.34 5.78
CA GLY A 452 7.25 -31.39 4.70
C GLY A 452 6.41 -30.18 5.11
N HIS A 453 5.74 -30.22 6.25
CA HIS A 453 4.98 -29.10 6.81
C HIS A 453 5.20 -28.91 8.33
N LEU A 454 5.60 -29.95 9.05
CA LEU A 454 6.08 -29.83 10.43
C LEU A 454 7.59 -29.59 10.45
N TYR A 455 8.03 -28.59 11.21
CA TYR A 455 9.43 -28.23 11.38
C TYR A 455 9.80 -28.17 12.86
N ASN A 456 11.00 -28.65 13.21
CA ASN A 456 11.58 -28.51 14.54
C ASN A 456 12.59 -27.37 14.55
N CYS A 457 12.42 -26.40 15.45
CA CYS A 457 13.29 -25.24 15.56
C CYS A 457 14.72 -25.62 15.97
N LYS A 458 15.72 -24.86 15.50
CA LYS A 458 17.13 -25.00 15.87
C LYS A 458 17.60 -23.86 16.76
N GLU A 459 18.73 -24.07 17.43
CA GLU A 459 19.42 -23.02 18.19
C GLU A 459 19.84 -21.84 17.27
N PRO A 460 19.81 -20.58 17.75
CA PRO A 460 19.55 -20.15 19.13
C PRO A 460 18.05 -20.05 19.49
N GLY A 461 17.15 -20.52 18.61
CA GLY A 461 15.75 -20.77 18.96
C GLY A 461 15.58 -21.96 19.90
N GLY A 462 14.37 -22.10 20.45
CA GLY A 462 14.03 -23.20 21.34
C GLY A 462 13.94 -24.51 20.57
N THR A 463 14.94 -25.38 20.71
CA THR A 463 14.97 -26.74 20.12
C THR A 463 13.83 -27.67 20.56
N SER A 464 13.05 -27.27 21.57
CA SER A 464 11.82 -27.94 21.99
C SER A 464 10.55 -27.44 21.27
N ARG A 465 10.65 -26.39 20.46
CA ARG A 465 9.54 -25.84 19.69
C ARG A 465 9.48 -26.51 18.32
N SER A 466 8.26 -26.80 17.90
CA SER A 466 7.97 -27.20 16.53
C SER A 466 6.88 -26.30 15.97
N VAL A 467 6.80 -26.21 14.65
CA VAL A 467 5.89 -25.31 13.94
C VAL A 467 5.26 -26.02 12.75
N ILE A 468 3.99 -25.71 12.48
CA ILE A 468 3.25 -26.20 11.32
C ILE A 468 3.22 -25.07 10.30
N GLN A 469 3.81 -25.29 9.13
CA GLN A 469 3.75 -24.36 8.02
C GLN A 469 2.44 -24.53 7.25
N VAL A 470 1.72 -23.43 7.12
CA VAL A 470 0.47 -23.31 6.37
C VAL A 470 0.67 -22.30 5.26
N ASP A 471 0.41 -22.70 4.02
CA ASP A 471 0.34 -21.77 2.89
C ASP A 471 -0.94 -20.92 3.09
N VAL A 472 -0.90 -19.62 2.90
CA VAL A 472 -2.08 -18.76 3.12
C VAL A 472 -2.52 -17.97 1.89
N ALA A 473 -1.59 -17.66 1.00
CA ALA A 473 -1.86 -16.97 -0.25
C ALA A 473 -0.72 -17.22 -1.25
N ILE A 474 -0.92 -16.75 -2.49
CA ILE A 474 0.09 -16.76 -3.54
C ILE A 474 0.33 -15.32 -3.97
N ASP A 475 1.57 -14.87 -3.75
CA ASP A 475 2.08 -13.58 -4.16
C ASP A 475 2.72 -13.70 -5.55
N GLY A 476 2.47 -12.72 -6.41
CA GLY A 476 2.96 -12.69 -7.79
C GLY A 476 3.54 -11.32 -8.11
N LEU A 477 4.84 -11.27 -8.45
CA LEU A 477 5.49 -10.05 -8.89
C LEU A 477 5.39 -9.90 -10.41
N THR A 478 4.87 -8.77 -10.85
CA THR A 478 4.80 -8.42 -12.27
C THR A 478 5.98 -7.54 -12.63
N VAL A 479 6.77 -7.98 -13.60
CA VAL A 479 7.71 -7.10 -14.30
C VAL A 479 6.91 -6.32 -15.34
N ALA A 480 7.01 -4.99 -15.32
CA ALA A 480 6.18 -4.12 -16.13
C ALA A 480 6.99 -3.06 -16.89
N VAL A 481 6.44 -2.66 -18.04
CA VAL A 481 6.94 -1.58 -18.89
C VAL A 481 5.77 -0.70 -19.34
N LYS A 482 6.05 0.50 -19.84
CA LYS A 482 5.00 1.41 -20.33
C LYS A 482 4.28 0.84 -21.55
N GLU A 483 2.95 0.78 -21.54
CA GLU A 483 2.17 0.36 -22.70
C GLU A 483 2.46 1.29 -23.90
N GLY A 484 2.79 0.69 -25.06
CA GLY A 484 3.20 1.44 -26.26
C GLY A 484 4.58 2.13 -26.20
N GLY A 485 5.30 2.01 -25.07
CA GLY A 485 6.61 2.61 -24.82
C GLY A 485 7.76 2.05 -25.66
N THR A 486 8.96 2.59 -25.44
CA THR A 486 10.21 2.16 -26.08
C THR A 486 10.62 0.76 -25.63
N ALA A 487 10.60 0.51 -24.31
CA ALA A 487 10.84 -0.79 -23.70
C ALA A 487 9.82 -1.83 -24.20
N TRP A 488 8.54 -1.48 -24.18
CA TRP A 488 7.45 -2.35 -24.67
C TRP A 488 7.67 -2.84 -26.11
N LYS A 489 8.11 -1.99 -27.04
CA LYS A 489 8.42 -2.42 -28.42
C LYS A 489 9.53 -3.47 -28.47
N CYS A 490 10.53 -3.36 -27.57
CA CYS A 490 11.56 -4.37 -27.45
C CYS A 490 10.99 -5.67 -26.86
N ILE A 491 10.18 -5.59 -25.80
CA ILE A 491 9.51 -6.75 -25.20
C ILE A 491 8.65 -7.51 -26.23
N GLN A 492 7.89 -6.81 -27.08
CA GLN A 492 7.13 -7.43 -28.18
C GLN A 492 8.02 -8.17 -29.19
N THR A 493 9.29 -7.77 -29.31
CA THR A 493 10.28 -8.41 -30.19
C THR A 493 10.94 -9.62 -29.53
N LEU A 494 11.16 -9.56 -28.22
CA LEU A 494 11.74 -10.62 -27.41
C LEU A 494 10.74 -11.74 -27.11
N GLY A 495 9.48 -11.39 -26.88
CA GLY A 495 8.40 -12.27 -26.43
C GLY A 495 8.38 -12.44 -24.91
N ALA A 496 9.53 -12.71 -24.29
CA ALA A 496 9.70 -12.85 -22.85
C ALA A 496 11.11 -12.46 -22.41
N LEU A 497 11.30 -12.19 -21.12
CA LEU A 497 12.62 -12.10 -20.49
C LEU A 497 12.94 -13.38 -19.72
N THR A 498 14.22 -13.73 -19.64
CA THR A 498 14.71 -14.78 -18.73
C THR A 498 15.12 -14.18 -17.39
N VAL A 499 15.21 -15.00 -16.35
CA VAL A 499 15.75 -14.57 -15.04
C VAL A 499 17.20 -14.08 -15.17
N ASP A 500 18.02 -14.70 -16.03
CA ASP A 500 19.38 -14.20 -16.32
C ASP A 500 19.39 -12.80 -16.95
N GLN A 501 18.44 -12.51 -17.84
CA GLN A 501 18.30 -11.16 -18.41
C GLN A 501 17.85 -10.17 -17.35
N LEU A 502 16.91 -10.54 -16.47
CA LEU A 502 16.51 -9.70 -15.35
C LEU A 502 17.67 -9.45 -14.38
N ARG A 503 18.44 -10.48 -14.03
CA ARG A 503 19.63 -10.36 -13.19
C ARG A 503 20.64 -9.39 -13.79
N TRP A 504 20.96 -9.52 -15.07
CA TRP A 504 21.80 -8.56 -15.77
C TRP A 504 21.19 -7.15 -15.81
N ILE A 505 19.87 -7.01 -15.98
CA ILE A 505 19.20 -5.70 -15.99
C ILE A 505 19.27 -5.01 -14.63
N TYR A 506 19.23 -5.72 -13.51
CA TYR A 506 19.10 -5.09 -12.17
C TYR A 506 20.37 -5.11 -11.33
N SER A 507 21.31 -6.04 -11.55
CA SER A 507 22.48 -6.25 -10.70
C SER A 507 23.54 -5.16 -10.85
N ASP A 508 24.19 -4.80 -9.74
CA ASP A 508 25.37 -3.92 -9.68
C ASP A 508 26.67 -4.63 -10.10
N TYR A 509 26.64 -5.95 -10.24
CA TYR A 509 27.78 -6.74 -10.69
C TYR A 509 28.08 -6.51 -12.17
N ASN A 510 29.37 -6.45 -12.50
CA ASN A 510 29.79 -6.51 -13.90
C ASN A 510 29.67 -7.94 -14.46
N ASP A 511 29.76 -8.08 -15.78
CA ASP A 511 29.62 -9.35 -16.50
C ASP A 511 30.53 -10.47 -15.96
N ALA A 512 31.74 -10.15 -15.51
CA ALA A 512 32.67 -11.16 -14.98
C ALA A 512 32.23 -11.68 -13.61
N GLN A 513 31.73 -10.81 -12.74
CA GLN A 513 31.18 -11.20 -11.44
C GLN A 513 29.88 -12.01 -11.61
N LEU A 514 29.02 -11.60 -12.55
CA LEU A 514 27.81 -12.36 -12.91
C LEU A 514 28.17 -13.76 -13.43
N GLU A 515 29.11 -13.87 -14.38
CA GLU A 515 29.61 -15.15 -14.91
C GLU A 515 30.17 -16.05 -13.79
N GLU A 516 30.96 -15.51 -12.86
CA GLU A 516 31.53 -16.25 -11.72
C GLU A 516 30.45 -16.82 -10.78
N THR A 517 29.32 -16.12 -10.67
CA THR A 517 28.22 -16.44 -9.76
C THR A 517 27.02 -17.05 -10.48
N GLY A 518 27.24 -17.61 -11.68
CA GLY A 518 26.30 -18.52 -12.33
C GLY A 518 25.30 -17.89 -13.30
N TRP A 519 25.50 -16.64 -13.72
CA TRP A 519 24.76 -16.04 -14.84
C TRP A 519 25.18 -16.64 -16.19
N ASP A 520 24.23 -16.83 -17.12
CA ASP A 520 24.52 -17.26 -18.51
C ASP A 520 24.70 -16.07 -19.48
N PRO A 521 25.91 -15.80 -19.99
CA PRO A 521 26.15 -14.72 -20.97
C PRO A 521 25.43 -14.92 -22.29
N SER A 522 25.03 -16.15 -22.62
CA SER A 522 24.30 -16.44 -23.86
C SER A 522 22.87 -15.87 -23.84
N SER A 523 22.39 -15.47 -22.65
CA SER A 523 21.12 -14.77 -22.47
C SER A 523 21.08 -13.39 -23.14
N LEU A 524 22.24 -12.75 -23.38
CA LEU A 524 22.36 -11.50 -24.14
C LEU A 524 22.84 -11.79 -25.57
N LYS A 525 21.96 -11.64 -26.55
CA LYS A 525 22.28 -11.96 -27.95
C LYS A 525 23.24 -10.97 -28.60
N ASN A 526 23.35 -9.76 -28.06
CA ASN A 526 24.09 -8.65 -28.65
C ASN A 526 24.84 -7.83 -27.59
N SER A 527 25.32 -8.48 -26.52
CA SER A 527 26.14 -7.85 -25.49
C SER A 527 27.40 -7.19 -26.09
N ASP A 528 27.70 -5.97 -25.65
CA ASP A 528 28.96 -5.28 -25.98
C ASP A 528 30.00 -5.38 -24.86
N ARG A 529 29.68 -6.13 -23.79
CA ARG A 529 30.47 -6.34 -22.56
C ARG A 529 30.90 -5.04 -21.87
N ASN A 530 30.12 -3.97 -22.03
CA ASN A 530 30.31 -2.72 -21.32
C ASN A 530 29.35 -2.58 -20.14
N SER A 531 29.75 -3.05 -18.96
CA SER A 531 28.93 -2.97 -17.74
C SER A 531 28.74 -1.54 -17.18
N GLN A 532 29.12 -0.49 -17.91
CA GLN A 532 28.76 0.90 -17.57
C GLN A 532 27.41 1.32 -18.15
N THR A 533 26.89 0.61 -19.15
CA THR A 533 25.63 0.94 -19.84
C THR A 533 24.89 -0.35 -20.14
N HIS A 534 23.60 -0.40 -19.85
CA HIS A 534 22.76 -1.56 -20.14
C HIS A 534 21.70 -1.13 -21.14
N LEU A 535 21.89 -1.50 -22.41
CA LEU A 535 21.04 -1.04 -23.51
C LEU A 535 20.01 -2.10 -23.91
N TRP A 536 18.78 -1.67 -24.24
CA TRP A 536 17.76 -2.58 -24.77
C TRP A 536 18.24 -3.36 -26.02
N SER A 537 19.11 -2.75 -26.83
CA SER A 537 19.71 -3.38 -28.01
C SER A 537 20.66 -4.55 -27.71
N GLU A 538 21.11 -4.73 -26.48
CA GLU A 538 21.99 -5.84 -26.09
C GLU A 538 21.21 -7.15 -25.88
N LEU A 539 19.93 -7.04 -25.49
CA LEU A 539 19.01 -8.18 -25.40
C LEU A 539 18.69 -8.73 -26.81
N ASP A 540 18.46 -7.85 -27.78
CA ASP A 540 18.26 -8.18 -29.19
C ASP A 540 18.60 -6.98 -30.09
N GLU A 541 19.33 -7.19 -31.19
CA GLU A 541 19.78 -6.12 -32.10
C GLU A 541 18.64 -5.31 -32.75
N ARG A 542 17.42 -5.86 -32.77
CA ARG A 542 16.22 -5.19 -33.29
C ARG A 542 15.63 -4.19 -32.29
N CYS A 543 16.04 -4.25 -31.03
CA CYS A 543 15.61 -3.33 -30.00
C CYS A 543 16.31 -1.96 -30.13
N PRO A 544 15.69 -0.89 -29.63
CA PRO A 544 16.26 0.46 -29.66
C PRO A 544 17.57 0.51 -28.85
N ARG A 545 18.56 1.26 -29.36
CA ARG A 545 19.82 1.50 -28.65
C ARG A 545 19.64 2.65 -27.64
N VAL A 546 18.90 2.38 -26.58
CA VAL A 546 18.64 3.29 -25.46
C VAL A 546 18.94 2.60 -24.14
N GLU A 547 19.39 3.37 -23.16
CA GLU A 547 19.67 2.91 -21.80
C GLU A 547 18.40 2.40 -21.13
N ILE A 548 18.50 1.25 -20.46
CA ILE A 548 17.41 0.68 -19.67
C ILE A 548 17.35 1.41 -18.34
N ARG A 549 16.27 2.17 -18.10
CA ARG A 549 16.01 2.75 -16.78
C ARG A 549 15.33 1.73 -15.89
N ILE A 550 15.85 1.53 -14.69
CA ILE A 550 15.30 0.54 -13.75
C ILE A 550 14.68 1.25 -12.56
N ALA A 551 13.52 0.74 -12.15
CA ALA A 551 12.91 1.10 -10.89
C ALA A 551 12.37 -0.13 -10.18
N GLY A 552 12.18 -0.08 -8.87
CA GLY A 552 11.54 -1.18 -8.14
C GLY A 552 11.33 -0.86 -6.68
N ALA A 553 10.83 -1.84 -5.93
CA ALA A 553 10.60 -1.70 -4.50
C ALA A 553 11.88 -1.27 -3.74
N ASP A 554 11.74 -0.52 -2.64
CA ASP A 554 12.84 -0.28 -1.69
C ASP A 554 12.84 -1.32 -0.55
N ASP A 555 13.83 -1.24 0.35
CA ASP A 555 14.05 -2.20 1.43
C ASP A 555 12.96 -2.22 2.52
N LEU A 556 12.01 -1.28 2.48
CA LEU A 556 10.82 -1.27 3.34
C LEU A 556 9.69 -2.15 2.77
N SER A 557 9.78 -2.58 1.51
CA SER A 557 8.76 -3.40 0.85
C SER A 557 9.16 -4.88 0.77
N GLY A 558 8.24 -5.78 1.10
CA GLY A 558 8.45 -7.22 0.97
C GLY A 558 8.62 -7.72 -0.47
N THR A 559 8.28 -6.86 -1.45
CA THR A 559 8.53 -7.07 -2.88
C THR A 559 10.03 -6.96 -3.19
N TYR A 560 10.75 -6.05 -2.52
CA TYR A 560 12.20 -5.89 -2.67
C TYR A 560 12.96 -7.14 -2.22
N GLU A 561 12.70 -7.63 -1.00
CA GLU A 561 13.37 -8.82 -0.45
C GLU A 561 13.18 -10.01 -1.40
N TYR A 562 11.98 -10.19 -1.95
CA TYR A 562 11.71 -11.30 -2.84
C TYR A 562 12.41 -11.20 -4.19
N PHE A 563 12.33 -10.05 -4.83
CA PHE A 563 12.96 -9.86 -6.12
C PHE A 563 14.48 -9.96 -5.98
N LEU A 564 15.05 -9.39 -4.91
CA LEU A 564 16.46 -9.54 -4.56
C LEU A 564 16.84 -11.02 -4.40
N GLU A 565 16.15 -11.77 -3.52
CA GLU A 565 16.46 -13.18 -3.27
C GLU A 565 16.26 -14.07 -4.51
N THR A 566 15.32 -13.72 -5.39
CA THR A 566 14.92 -14.54 -6.55
C THR A 566 15.76 -14.25 -7.80
N VAL A 567 16.07 -12.97 -8.05
CA VAL A 567 16.73 -12.52 -9.28
C VAL A 567 18.22 -12.27 -9.04
N LEU A 568 18.61 -11.71 -7.89
CA LEU A 568 20.02 -11.46 -7.51
C LEU A 568 20.51 -12.56 -6.57
N VAL A 569 20.78 -13.73 -7.17
CA VAL A 569 21.03 -14.98 -6.42
C VAL A 569 22.29 -14.98 -5.55
N ASP A 570 23.21 -14.02 -5.72
CA ASP A 570 24.41 -13.85 -4.91
C ASP A 570 24.30 -12.69 -3.88
N HIS A 571 23.08 -12.24 -3.57
CA HIS A 571 22.85 -11.12 -2.63
C HIS A 571 23.45 -11.34 -1.24
N ASP A 572 23.50 -12.58 -0.75
CA ASP A 572 24.15 -12.95 0.52
C ASP A 572 25.67 -12.63 0.53
N ASN A 573 26.29 -12.44 -0.64
CA ASN A 573 27.71 -12.11 -0.81
C ASN A 573 27.96 -10.68 -1.33
N GLY A 574 26.93 -9.83 -1.35
CA GLY A 574 27.04 -8.41 -1.67
C GLY A 574 26.53 -7.99 -3.04
N GLU A 575 25.93 -8.89 -3.83
CA GLU A 575 25.18 -8.52 -5.04
C GLU A 575 23.96 -7.66 -4.65
N THR A 576 23.78 -6.52 -5.30
CA THR A 576 22.65 -5.63 -5.03
C THR A 576 22.17 -4.94 -6.31
N PHE A 577 21.20 -4.03 -6.20
CA PHE A 577 20.69 -3.25 -7.32
C PHE A 577 21.71 -2.22 -7.81
N ASP A 578 21.79 -2.03 -9.13
CA ASP A 578 22.69 -1.06 -9.77
C ASP A 578 22.30 0.39 -9.48
N LEU A 579 22.88 0.95 -8.41
CA LEU A 579 22.70 2.35 -8.01
C LEU A 579 23.48 3.35 -8.90
N ASN A 580 24.38 2.87 -9.77
CA ASN A 580 25.35 3.72 -10.48
C ASN A 580 25.05 3.85 -11.99
N ARG A 581 23.89 3.37 -12.44
CA ARG A 581 23.47 3.45 -13.84
C ARG A 581 23.50 4.89 -14.37
N PRO A 582 24.09 5.14 -15.55
CA PRO A 582 24.24 6.50 -16.08
C PRO A 582 22.94 7.29 -16.14
N GLY A 583 22.93 8.41 -15.41
CA GLY A 583 21.85 9.39 -15.39
C GLY A 583 20.82 9.22 -14.28
N PHE A 584 20.57 8.00 -13.80
CA PHE A 584 19.37 7.71 -12.99
C PHE A 584 19.54 6.66 -11.88
N GLY A 585 20.46 5.69 -12.00
CA GLY A 585 20.56 4.58 -11.02
C GLY A 585 19.30 3.71 -10.92
N TYR A 586 19.20 2.95 -9.83
CA TYR A 586 17.99 2.25 -9.40
C TYR A 586 17.07 3.21 -8.63
N GLU A 587 15.95 3.55 -9.25
CA GLU A 587 14.93 4.41 -8.64
C GLU A 587 13.98 3.54 -7.82
N ASN A 588 13.73 3.89 -6.56
CA ASN A 588 12.99 3.01 -5.68
C ASN A 588 11.90 3.71 -4.87
N SER A 589 10.90 2.92 -4.47
CA SER A 589 9.83 3.34 -3.57
C SER A 589 9.26 2.13 -2.86
N ALA A 590 8.88 2.30 -1.59
CA ALA A 590 8.04 1.34 -0.87
C ALA A 590 6.61 1.26 -1.45
N VAL A 591 6.21 2.27 -2.25
CA VAL A 591 4.88 2.41 -2.85
C VAL A 591 4.88 1.91 -4.28
N ASP A 592 4.10 0.86 -4.56
CA ASP A 592 4.00 0.30 -5.90
C ASP A 592 3.35 1.27 -6.91
N GLU A 593 2.44 2.17 -6.50
CA GLU A 593 1.90 3.24 -7.36
C GLU A 593 2.97 4.20 -7.87
N ASP A 594 3.98 4.53 -7.06
CA ASP A 594 5.08 5.40 -7.50
C ASP A 594 5.89 4.71 -8.62
N LEU A 595 6.08 3.39 -8.50
CA LEU A 595 6.75 2.57 -9.50
C LEU A 595 5.93 2.47 -10.80
N VAL A 596 4.61 2.32 -10.68
CA VAL A 596 3.69 2.39 -11.82
C VAL A 596 3.80 3.76 -12.49
N ALA A 597 3.74 4.86 -11.73
CA ALA A 597 3.85 6.22 -12.25
C ALA A 597 5.21 6.44 -12.95
N TYR A 598 6.30 5.95 -12.36
CA TYR A 598 7.64 5.99 -12.96
C TYR A 598 7.67 5.27 -14.33
N VAL A 599 7.08 4.08 -14.40
CA VAL A 599 6.96 3.34 -15.66
C VAL A 599 6.11 4.11 -16.68
N GLN A 600 5.01 4.71 -16.25
CA GLN A 600 4.19 5.53 -17.14
C GLN A 600 4.90 6.80 -17.62
N GLN A 601 5.82 7.35 -16.83
CA GLN A 601 6.57 8.55 -17.19
C GLN A 601 7.64 8.24 -18.25
N PHE A 602 8.40 7.15 -18.07
CA PHE A 602 9.60 6.87 -18.86
C PHE A 602 9.42 5.70 -19.82
N ALA A 603 9.42 5.99 -21.13
CA ALA A 603 9.08 5.00 -22.14
C ALA A 603 10.09 3.85 -22.26
N GLU A 604 11.32 4.06 -21.84
CA GLU A 604 12.46 3.14 -21.83
C GLU A 604 12.63 2.38 -20.51
N SER A 605 11.81 2.65 -19.50
CA SER A 605 11.96 2.03 -18.19
C SER A 605 11.35 0.64 -18.11
N ILE A 606 11.83 -0.10 -17.10
CA ILE A 606 11.30 -1.36 -16.62
C ILE A 606 11.22 -1.28 -15.09
N SER A 607 10.16 -1.85 -14.53
CA SER A 607 10.02 -1.99 -13.08
C SER A 607 9.42 -3.34 -12.71
N TYR A 608 9.34 -3.64 -11.41
CA TYR A 608 8.61 -4.76 -10.86
C TYR A 608 7.80 -4.32 -9.63
N PHE A 609 6.61 -4.88 -9.47
CA PHE A 609 5.70 -4.61 -8.36
C PHE A 609 4.64 -5.73 -8.24
N GLY A 610 3.83 -5.72 -7.19
CA GLY A 610 2.78 -6.73 -7.00
C GLY A 610 1.78 -6.81 -8.17
N TYR A 611 1.30 -8.02 -8.48
CA TYR A 611 0.38 -8.29 -9.59
C TYR A 611 -0.89 -7.42 -9.57
N SER A 612 -1.42 -7.14 -8.38
CA SER A 612 -2.57 -6.26 -8.19
C SER A 612 -2.39 -4.87 -8.80
N TYR A 613 -1.22 -4.27 -8.65
CA TYR A 613 -0.93 -2.94 -9.17
C TYR A 613 -0.80 -2.93 -10.69
N TYR A 614 -0.26 -4.01 -11.27
CA TYR A 614 -0.32 -4.21 -12.71
C TYR A 614 -1.77 -4.34 -13.18
N PHE A 615 -2.55 -5.22 -12.54
CA PHE A 615 -3.93 -5.48 -12.94
C PHE A 615 -4.78 -4.20 -12.93
N ALA A 616 -4.63 -3.36 -11.90
CA ALA A 616 -5.32 -2.08 -11.78
C ALA A 616 -4.89 -1.04 -12.83
N ASN A 617 -3.67 -1.14 -13.37
CA ASN A 617 -3.08 -0.17 -14.29
C ASN A 617 -2.81 -0.75 -15.70
N ARG A 618 -3.41 -1.89 -16.04
CA ARG A 618 -3.16 -2.64 -17.29
C ARG A 618 -3.49 -1.89 -18.58
N ASP A 619 -4.20 -0.77 -18.49
CA ASP A 619 -4.46 0.13 -19.62
C ASP A 619 -3.28 1.08 -19.92
N ALA A 620 -2.38 1.29 -18.93
CA ALA A 620 -1.26 2.21 -19.00
C ALA A 620 0.11 1.51 -18.95
N VAL A 621 0.19 0.33 -18.35
CA VAL A 621 1.39 -0.50 -18.27
C VAL A 621 1.15 -1.90 -18.81
N SER A 622 2.18 -2.53 -19.35
CA SER A 622 2.13 -3.90 -19.85
C SER A 622 3.02 -4.81 -19.01
N ALA A 623 2.50 -5.99 -18.68
CA ALA A 623 3.31 -7.05 -18.10
C ALA A 623 4.32 -7.60 -19.12
N VAL A 624 5.51 -7.95 -18.62
CA VAL A 624 6.54 -8.68 -19.36
C VAL A 624 6.42 -10.16 -19.02
N ALA A 625 6.25 -11.01 -20.04
CA ALA A 625 6.27 -12.45 -19.82
C ALA A 625 7.65 -12.91 -19.34
N ILE A 626 7.68 -13.84 -18.41
CA ILE A 626 8.90 -14.41 -17.86
C ILE A 626 9.06 -15.84 -18.37
N THR A 627 10.28 -16.16 -18.78
CA THR A 627 10.66 -17.53 -19.11
C THR A 627 10.82 -18.31 -17.81
N ASN A 628 9.90 -19.22 -17.54
CA ASN A 628 9.89 -20.02 -16.31
C ASN A 628 11.00 -21.09 -16.31
N ILE A 629 11.13 -21.86 -15.22
CA ILE A 629 12.17 -22.90 -15.10
C ILE A 629 12.02 -24.04 -16.11
N GLN A 630 10.84 -24.19 -16.74
CA GLN A 630 10.58 -25.14 -17.82
C GLN A 630 10.95 -24.59 -19.20
N GLY A 631 11.36 -23.32 -19.29
CA GLY A 631 11.70 -22.63 -20.54
C GLY A 631 10.49 -22.07 -21.29
N GLU A 632 9.33 -21.97 -20.64
CA GLU A 632 8.10 -21.46 -21.23
C GLU A 632 7.90 -19.99 -20.88
N ALA A 633 7.47 -19.18 -21.85
CA ALA A 633 7.11 -17.79 -21.63
C ALA A 633 5.71 -17.70 -20.99
N VAL A 634 5.63 -17.19 -19.76
CA VAL A 634 4.40 -17.12 -18.98
C VAL A 634 4.13 -15.68 -18.55
N PHE A 635 2.90 -15.21 -18.73
CA PHE A 635 2.44 -13.92 -18.23
C PHE A 635 1.88 -14.06 -16.79
N PRO A 636 1.95 -13.01 -15.97
CA PRO A 636 1.26 -13.02 -14.68
C PRO A 636 -0.25 -12.88 -14.89
N ASP A 637 -1.00 -13.84 -14.36
CA ASP A 637 -2.45 -13.79 -14.20
C ASP A 637 -2.87 -14.69 -13.02
N PRO A 638 -4.12 -14.63 -12.52
CA PRO A 638 -4.51 -15.39 -11.34
C PRO A 638 -4.38 -16.90 -11.52
N THR A 639 -4.49 -17.40 -12.75
CA THR A 639 -4.30 -18.83 -13.06
C THR A 639 -2.82 -19.19 -13.02
N SER A 640 -1.98 -18.45 -13.74
CA SER A 640 -0.55 -18.78 -13.85
C SER A 640 0.23 -18.56 -12.54
N ILE A 641 -0.21 -17.58 -11.74
CA ILE A 641 0.26 -17.38 -10.36
C ILE A 641 -0.29 -18.52 -9.49
N GLY A 642 -1.60 -18.78 -9.56
CA GLY A 642 -2.29 -19.76 -8.72
C GLY A 642 -1.81 -21.20 -8.89
N ASP A 643 -1.50 -21.62 -10.11
CA ASP A 643 -1.02 -22.97 -10.43
C ASP A 643 0.51 -23.12 -10.36
N GLY A 644 1.24 -22.02 -10.14
CA GLY A 644 2.70 -21.98 -10.02
C GLY A 644 3.46 -22.03 -11.36
N THR A 645 2.78 -21.90 -12.50
CA THR A 645 3.45 -21.86 -13.82
C THR A 645 4.23 -20.57 -14.06
N TYR A 646 3.87 -19.46 -13.39
CA TYR A 646 4.56 -18.16 -13.42
C TYR A 646 5.81 -18.08 -12.50
N ASN A 647 6.47 -19.22 -12.27
CA ASN A 647 7.70 -19.27 -11.50
C ASN A 647 8.88 -18.62 -12.26
N PRO A 648 9.88 -18.05 -11.55
CA PRO A 648 9.97 -17.93 -10.10
C PRO A 648 9.32 -16.66 -9.55
N LEU A 649 8.66 -15.82 -10.36
CA LEU A 649 8.07 -14.57 -9.86
C LEU A 649 6.68 -14.74 -9.20
N ALA A 650 6.23 -15.98 -9.01
CA ALA A 650 5.16 -16.33 -8.10
C ALA A 650 5.70 -17.16 -6.93
N ARG A 651 5.25 -16.86 -5.70
CA ARG A 651 5.55 -17.64 -4.49
C ARG A 651 4.31 -17.87 -3.64
N ARG A 652 4.32 -18.99 -2.94
CA ARG A 652 3.44 -19.15 -1.78
C ARG A 652 4.00 -18.36 -0.61
N ILE A 653 3.10 -17.78 0.17
CA ILE A 653 3.43 -17.14 1.44
C ILE A 653 2.77 -17.90 2.58
N TYR A 654 3.40 -17.87 3.75
CA TYR A 654 3.19 -18.86 4.80
C TYR A 654 2.91 -18.20 6.15
N MET A 655 1.99 -18.79 6.89
CA MET A 655 1.86 -18.62 8.34
C MET A 655 2.40 -19.88 9.01
N ASN A 656 3.36 -19.73 9.92
CA ASN A 656 3.96 -20.86 10.64
C ASN A 656 3.44 -20.87 12.07
N LEU A 657 2.56 -21.81 12.39
CA LEU A 657 1.87 -21.86 13.66
C LEU A 657 2.70 -22.63 14.68
N PHE A 658 2.86 -22.09 15.89
CA PHE A 658 3.51 -22.79 16.98
C PHE A 658 2.73 -24.06 17.33
N ASN A 659 3.35 -25.21 17.11
CA ASN A 659 2.76 -26.52 17.32
C ASN A 659 2.80 -26.91 18.80
N ASN A 660 1.92 -26.29 19.58
CA ASN A 660 1.65 -26.59 20.97
C ASN A 660 0.13 -26.78 21.11
N GLY A 661 -0.31 -27.86 21.75
CA GLY A 661 -1.74 -28.23 21.77
C GLY A 661 -2.68 -27.14 22.30
N GLU A 662 -2.23 -26.29 23.22
CA GLU A 662 -3.00 -25.14 23.70
C GLU A 662 -2.97 -24.00 22.67
N ARG A 663 -1.78 -23.53 22.27
CA ARG A 663 -1.65 -22.40 21.32
C ARG A 663 -2.22 -22.70 19.93
N LEU A 664 -2.10 -23.94 19.45
CA LEU A 664 -2.65 -24.37 18.17
C LEU A 664 -4.19 -24.36 18.19
N ALA A 665 -4.81 -24.70 19.33
CA ALA A 665 -6.26 -24.62 19.47
C ALA A 665 -6.80 -23.18 19.35
N HIS A 666 -5.97 -22.17 19.63
CA HIS A 666 -6.31 -20.76 19.45
C HIS A 666 -6.01 -20.24 18.04
N THR A 667 -4.91 -20.67 17.44
CA THR A 667 -4.45 -20.15 16.14
C THR A 667 -5.09 -20.86 14.94
N ALA A 668 -5.42 -22.16 15.04
CA ALA A 668 -5.99 -22.92 13.94
C ALA A 668 -7.38 -22.40 13.49
N PRO A 669 -8.32 -22.03 14.38
CA PRO A 669 -9.61 -21.47 13.95
C PRO A 669 -9.45 -20.14 13.21
N PHE A 670 -8.53 -19.28 13.66
CA PHE A 670 -8.19 -18.03 12.99
C PHE A 670 -7.66 -18.25 11.56
N VAL A 671 -6.68 -19.15 11.39
CA VAL A 671 -6.12 -19.45 10.07
C VAL A 671 -7.14 -20.17 9.18
N THR A 672 -8.00 -21.02 9.76
CA THR A 672 -9.09 -21.70 9.05
C THR A 672 -10.12 -20.71 8.52
N PHE A 673 -10.52 -19.73 9.33
CA PHE A 673 -11.38 -18.62 8.91
C PHE A 673 -10.80 -17.91 7.68
N GLY A 674 -9.50 -17.55 7.74
CA GLY A 674 -8.81 -16.90 6.63
C GLY A 674 -8.80 -17.73 5.35
N LEU A 675 -8.45 -19.02 5.46
CA LEU A 675 -8.41 -19.96 4.33
C LEU A 675 -9.79 -20.23 3.72
N ARG A 676 -10.87 -20.15 4.51
CA ARG A 676 -12.25 -20.26 4.02
C ARG A 676 -12.79 -18.96 3.44
N THR A 677 -12.00 -17.88 3.48
CA THR A 677 -12.40 -16.55 3.02
C THR A 677 -11.45 -16.00 1.95
N PRO A 678 -11.45 -16.57 0.73
CA PRO A 678 -10.52 -16.19 -0.35
C PRO A 678 -10.62 -14.71 -0.73
N SER A 679 -11.79 -14.09 -0.60
CA SER A 679 -12.00 -12.67 -0.90
C SER A 679 -11.16 -11.73 -0.03
N LEU A 680 -10.84 -12.11 1.22
CA LEU A 680 -9.94 -11.31 2.07
C LEU A 680 -8.49 -11.38 1.57
N VAL A 681 -8.08 -12.51 0.99
CA VAL A 681 -6.75 -12.60 0.36
C VAL A 681 -6.71 -11.76 -0.91
N GLU A 682 -7.72 -11.88 -1.76
CA GLU A 682 -7.83 -11.11 -3.01
C GLU A 682 -7.86 -9.60 -2.78
N ALA A 683 -8.48 -9.18 -1.68
CA ALA A 683 -8.49 -7.80 -1.20
C ALA A 683 -7.09 -7.23 -0.92
N THR A 684 -6.16 -8.07 -0.46
CA THR A 684 -4.74 -7.67 -0.26
C THR A 684 -3.94 -7.61 -1.56
N GLY A 685 -4.54 -8.03 -2.68
CA GLY A 685 -3.88 -8.06 -3.99
C GLY A 685 -3.14 -9.35 -4.31
N TYR A 686 -3.20 -10.33 -3.40
CA TYR A 686 -2.69 -11.68 -3.64
C TYR A 686 -3.73 -12.60 -4.28
N VAL A 687 -3.27 -13.73 -4.77
CA VAL A 687 -4.12 -14.79 -5.30
C VAL A 687 -4.44 -15.76 -4.17
N ALA A 688 -5.73 -15.99 -3.93
CA ALA A 688 -6.17 -16.97 -2.95
C ALA A 688 -5.77 -18.39 -3.35
N LEU A 689 -5.55 -19.26 -2.35
CA LEU A 689 -5.28 -20.66 -2.62
C LEU A 689 -6.48 -21.31 -3.33
N PRO A 690 -6.24 -22.20 -4.32
CA PRO A 690 -7.29 -23.07 -4.82
C PRO A 690 -7.97 -23.82 -3.67
N SER A 691 -9.30 -23.99 -3.71
CA SER A 691 -10.05 -24.57 -2.57
C SER A 691 -9.51 -25.92 -2.10
N ARG A 692 -8.99 -26.75 -3.02
CA ARG A 692 -8.33 -28.02 -2.67
C ARG A 692 -7.09 -27.82 -1.81
N ASP A 693 -6.27 -26.82 -2.13
CA ASP A 693 -5.06 -26.52 -1.37
C ASP A 693 -5.41 -25.91 -0.01
N ALA A 694 -6.42 -25.04 0.05
CA ALA A 694 -6.92 -24.50 1.31
C ALA A 694 -7.43 -25.60 2.26
N GLU A 695 -8.19 -26.57 1.77
CA GLU A 695 -8.62 -27.71 2.60
C GLU A 695 -7.43 -28.58 3.04
N ASN A 696 -6.43 -28.80 2.17
CA ASN A 696 -5.20 -29.49 2.57
C ASN A 696 -4.45 -28.73 3.69
N MET A 697 -4.49 -27.40 3.69
CA MET A 697 -3.87 -26.57 4.73
C MET A 697 -4.63 -26.67 6.06
N ILE A 698 -5.97 -26.73 6.02
CA ILE A 698 -6.81 -26.94 7.19
C ILE A 698 -6.52 -28.32 7.80
N ASP A 699 -6.47 -29.37 6.97
CA ASP A 699 -6.13 -30.73 7.42
C ASP A 699 -4.74 -30.83 8.09
N ARG A 700 -3.75 -30.05 7.62
CA ARG A 700 -2.41 -30.00 8.25
C ARG A 700 -2.47 -29.50 9.70
N MET A 701 -3.38 -28.58 10.02
CA MET A 701 -3.53 -28.03 11.37
C MET A 701 -4.30 -28.98 12.29
N ASP A 702 -5.33 -29.66 11.77
CA ASP A 702 -6.15 -30.61 12.53
C ASP A 702 -5.41 -31.91 12.85
N SER A 703 -4.49 -32.32 11.98
CA SER A 703 -3.75 -33.59 12.10
C SER A 703 -2.25 -33.44 11.81
N PRO A 704 -1.49 -32.72 12.66
CA PRO A 704 -0.07 -32.38 12.39
C PRO A 704 0.87 -33.58 12.21
N GLY A 705 0.44 -34.77 12.66
CA GLY A 705 1.21 -36.01 12.64
C GLY A 705 0.80 -37.03 11.58
N SER A 706 -0.22 -36.78 10.75
CA SER A 706 -0.76 -37.81 9.86
C SER A 706 -1.20 -37.30 8.49
N LEU A 707 -0.25 -37.10 7.58
CA LEU A 707 -0.49 -37.22 6.13
C LEU A 707 0.79 -37.78 5.47
N GLU A 708 0.67 -38.95 4.83
CA GLU A 708 1.68 -39.46 3.88
C GLU A 708 1.64 -38.60 2.61
N SER A 709 2.81 -38.28 2.07
CA SER A 709 2.99 -37.48 0.87
C SER A 709 2.18 -38.03 -0.32
N THR A 710 1.13 -37.32 -0.75
CA THR A 710 0.73 -37.40 -2.15
C THR A 710 1.71 -36.55 -2.94
N SER A 711 2.65 -37.24 -3.58
CA SER A 711 3.59 -36.67 -4.53
C SER A 711 2.83 -36.21 -5.78
N ASP A 712 2.46 -34.94 -5.80
CA ASP A 712 2.32 -34.15 -7.02
C ASP A 712 3.09 -32.84 -6.76
N GLY A 713 4.40 -32.94 -6.84
CA GLY A 713 5.32 -31.83 -6.57
C GLY A 713 5.44 -30.89 -7.77
N ALA A 714 5.35 -29.59 -7.51
CA ALA A 714 6.16 -28.62 -8.24
C ALA A 714 7.65 -28.94 -7.97
N PRO A 715 8.53 -28.95 -8.98
CA PRO A 715 9.87 -29.50 -8.84
C PRO A 715 10.79 -28.56 -8.03
N ASN A 716 11.41 -29.12 -6.99
CA ASN A 716 12.58 -28.52 -6.35
C ASN A 716 13.72 -28.42 -7.37
N ALA A 717 14.09 -27.20 -7.73
CA ALA A 717 15.32 -26.89 -8.46
C ALA A 717 16.51 -26.99 -7.49
N LYS A 718 17.01 -28.21 -7.26
CA LYS A 718 18.34 -28.54 -6.72
C LYS A 718 18.42 -30.06 -6.58
N ASP A 719 18.80 -30.75 -7.66
CA ASP A 719 19.69 -31.91 -7.58
C ASP A 719 20.05 -32.40 -8.99
N GLY A 720 21.37 -32.47 -9.22
CA GLY A 720 21.98 -32.75 -10.51
C GLY A 720 21.74 -34.16 -11.03
N CYS A 721 21.69 -34.26 -12.35
CA CYS A 721 21.65 -35.49 -13.12
C CYS A 721 22.74 -36.48 -12.73
N ILE A 722 22.38 -37.65 -12.19
CA ILE A 722 23.04 -38.93 -12.52
C ILE A 722 22.00 -40.03 -12.43
N PHE A 723 21.40 -40.46 -13.54
CA PHE A 723 21.01 -41.87 -13.67
C PHE A 723 21.13 -42.37 -15.11
N THR A 724 21.91 -43.44 -15.20
CA THR A 724 22.39 -44.15 -16.37
C THR A 724 21.27 -44.86 -17.11
N VAL A 725 21.31 -44.76 -18.44
CA VAL A 725 20.55 -45.52 -19.45
C VAL A 725 20.55 -47.02 -19.16
N LEU A 726 19.37 -47.67 -19.30
CA LEU A 726 19.05 -49.09 -19.63
C LEU A 726 17.70 -49.44 -18.96
N VAL A 727 16.54 -49.74 -19.56
CA VAL A 727 16.12 -50.42 -20.79
C VAL A 727 14.61 -50.08 -21.02
N PRO A 728 14.12 -49.88 -22.26
CA PRO A 728 12.69 -49.66 -22.55
C PRO A 728 11.92 -51.00 -22.58
N TRP A 729 10.60 -50.98 -22.81
CA TRP A 729 9.66 -52.12 -22.92
C TRP A 729 8.80 -52.36 -21.66
N ILE A 730 7.68 -51.61 -21.57
CA ILE A 730 6.30 -52.11 -21.46
C ILE A 730 5.40 -50.85 -21.48
N CYS A 731 4.87 -50.54 -22.66
CA CYS A 731 3.79 -49.55 -22.84
C CYS A 731 2.96 -49.97 -24.05
N VAL A 732 2.23 -51.08 -23.92
CA VAL A 732 1.05 -51.41 -24.74
C VAL A 732 0.19 -52.39 -23.95
N TRP A 733 -0.77 -51.92 -23.16
CA TRP A 733 -2.17 -52.41 -23.14
C TRP A 733 -2.97 -51.72 -22.02
N LEU A 734 -4.26 -51.51 -22.30
CA LEU A 734 -5.34 -51.04 -21.40
C LEU A 734 -5.55 -49.53 -21.26
N ILE A 735 -5.99 -48.91 -22.36
CA ILE A 735 -7.07 -47.92 -22.32
C ILE A 735 -8.07 -48.30 -23.43
N ALA A 736 -9.18 -48.94 -23.06
CA ALA A 736 -10.43 -49.02 -23.83
C ALA A 736 -11.52 -49.81 -23.07
N ARG A 737 -12.07 -49.20 -22.00
CA ARG A 737 -13.42 -49.39 -21.40
C ARG A 737 -13.39 -48.86 -19.97
N ASP A 738 -14.17 -47.90 -19.52
CA ASP A 738 -14.93 -46.81 -20.12
C ASP A 738 -14.36 -45.59 -19.38
N HIS A 739 -14.03 -44.50 -20.08
CA HIS A 739 -13.14 -43.46 -19.56
C HIS A 739 -13.73 -42.73 -18.33
N GLN A 740 -13.46 -43.28 -17.15
CA GLN A 740 -13.58 -42.65 -15.84
C GLN A 740 -12.27 -41.99 -15.49
#